data_AF-A0A178MVU4-F1
#
_entry.id   AF-A0A178MVU4-F1
#
_cell.length_a   1.000
_cell.length_b   1.000
_cell.length_c   1.000
_cell.angle_alpha   90.00
_cell.angle_beta   90.00
_cell.angle_gamma   90.00
#
_symmetry.space_group_name_H-M   'P 1'
#
loop_
_entity.id
_entity.type
_entity.pdbx_description
1 polymer ?
#
loop_
_entity_poly.entity_id
_entity_poly.type
_entity_poly.pdbx_seq_one_letter_code
_entity_poly.pdbx_strand_id
1 'polypeptide(L)'
;MEAAQDFMARFGARLVDNGYPAIPIWPGSKKPGRFQAGAWCDYPAWTRHCDRPTTLIEVETWATWPDAAIGLACGTLVGIDIDVLDPDIAHRLERLARDMLGDTPLLRIGKAPKRLLVYRADVPFSGPKRAPLEILAHGRQFVAFAIHPDTGQPYVWPEDSPLTVALDDLPVVTEDSVRAWLDAAIALLPPELRPATLESPPALMLSTSPQRGTLAAVRSALAHIPNADLDYDSWVRIGMAVKGAIGEDGASLFASWSAMSAKDVPAATAKAWASFRPTTIGAGTIYHFAMERGWQPDPVLVLDGSTPQDEVHPAAGLLAKLAATPAEPTPTVQTVPFPPQDFFAVDGALKLMVDYIVTTAIRPQPVLAIGAALCALGVLMGRRYRTPSNLRSNLYVVGMAASGGGKDHARNAIKEAFLAAGVDAYLGGNRLASGAGLLTALHRQPASLFQIDEFGHFLSSVVDKRRAPKHLAEIWELLTELSTSAGGTFFGAEYADQKLRPRQDIIQPCCALHATTVPETFWAALGNGSLGDGSLARFLIFQSDNDIPDRVKHPAALDKVPPQLIKALKAIAAGVPGHASGNIAAAATGSMIKPTLYTVPMTLDAEALFDDLDADITRRQRQAAHSGHGAVLARVWENTAKIALIRAVSADPQRPVISLAHADWACIVVEHCTRTLLIEAERHIADNEADALHKKVVRIIEAAGDNGLTRSELYHKTHFLGDRRNAVFGALIEAEEIEMSITTTRTKPRTVYRRKR
;
A
#
# COMPACT_ATOMS: atom_id res chain seq x y z
N MET A 1 21.27 -5.85 47.03
CA MET A 1 21.85 -7.01 46.33
C MET A 1 20.75 -7.60 45.49
N GLU A 2 20.59 -7.13 44.25
CA GLU A 2 19.74 -7.81 43.27
C GLU A 2 20.31 -9.20 43.04
N ALA A 3 19.46 -10.22 43.05
CA ALA A 3 19.86 -11.59 42.80
C ALA A 3 20.53 -11.68 41.42
N ALA A 4 21.74 -12.24 41.38
CA ALA A 4 22.44 -12.63 40.17
C ALA A 4 21.48 -13.34 39.21
N GLN A 5 21.26 -12.76 38.01
CA GLN A 5 20.43 -13.36 36.98
C GLN A 5 21.25 -14.40 36.23
N ASP A 6 21.24 -15.64 36.72
CA ASP A 6 21.86 -16.77 36.03
C ASP A 6 20.97 -17.20 34.84
N PHE A 7 21.25 -16.61 33.67
CA PHE A 7 20.50 -16.87 32.45
C PHE A 7 20.70 -18.31 31.97
N MET A 8 21.94 -18.83 32.00
CA MET A 8 22.26 -20.17 31.52
C MET A 8 21.52 -21.24 32.33
N ALA A 9 21.52 -21.15 33.66
CA ALA A 9 20.79 -22.09 34.50
C ALA A 9 19.27 -22.03 34.27
N ARG A 10 18.73 -20.85 33.98
CA ARG A 10 17.28 -20.65 33.82
C ARG A 10 16.75 -21.06 32.45
N PHE A 11 17.52 -20.83 31.39
CA PHE A 11 17.03 -20.89 30.01
C PHE A 11 17.76 -21.87 29.12
N GLY A 12 18.98 -22.28 29.47
CA GLY A 12 19.85 -23.07 28.58
C GLY A 12 19.21 -24.37 28.12
N ALA A 13 18.63 -25.16 29.03
CA ALA A 13 18.05 -26.46 28.69
C ALA A 13 16.88 -26.31 27.71
N ARG A 14 16.01 -25.32 27.95
CA ARG A 14 14.87 -25.02 27.08
C ARG A 14 15.29 -24.61 25.67
N LEU A 15 16.41 -23.88 25.54
CA LEU A 15 16.92 -23.48 24.23
C LEU A 15 17.43 -24.68 23.42
N VAL A 16 18.12 -25.61 24.08
CA VAL A 16 18.58 -26.86 23.46
C VAL A 16 17.39 -27.72 23.02
N ASP A 17 16.35 -27.84 23.87
CA ASP A 17 15.12 -28.57 23.52
C ASP A 17 14.42 -27.97 22.29
N ASN A 18 14.45 -26.65 22.14
CA ASN A 18 13.91 -25.93 20.99
C ASN A 18 14.86 -25.94 19.77
N GLY A 19 15.98 -26.64 19.83
CA GLY A 19 16.94 -26.80 18.73
C GLY A 19 17.96 -25.68 18.58
N TYR A 20 18.05 -24.72 19.52
CA TYR A 20 19.00 -23.61 19.40
C TYR A 20 20.42 -23.99 19.88
N PRO A 21 21.47 -23.63 19.13
CA PRO A 21 22.86 -23.87 19.51
C PRO A 21 23.34 -22.83 20.56
N ALA A 22 22.92 -23.03 21.80
CA ALA A 22 23.30 -22.16 22.92
C ALA A 22 24.80 -22.25 23.22
N ILE A 23 25.43 -21.12 23.54
CA ILE A 23 26.82 -21.03 24.00
C ILE A 23 26.94 -20.08 25.20
N PRO A 24 27.89 -20.32 26.12
CA PRO A 24 28.09 -19.47 27.28
C PRO A 24 28.79 -18.15 26.89
N ILE A 25 28.23 -17.04 27.34
CA ILE A 25 28.78 -15.69 27.14
C ILE A 25 29.36 -15.20 28.46
N TRP A 26 30.58 -14.65 28.40
CA TRP A 26 31.23 -14.04 29.56
C TRP A 26 30.39 -12.84 30.03
N PRO A 27 29.90 -12.86 31.30
CA PRO A 27 29.11 -11.77 31.88
C PRO A 27 29.76 -10.40 31.72
N GLY A 28 28.92 -9.39 31.41
CA GLY A 28 29.37 -8.02 31.14
C GLY A 28 30.10 -7.84 29.80
N SER A 29 30.23 -8.90 29.00
CA SER A 29 30.81 -8.87 27.66
C SER A 29 29.81 -9.34 26.60
N LYS A 30 30.23 -9.32 25.33
CA LYS A 30 29.51 -9.95 24.21
C LYS A 30 30.28 -11.15 23.64
N LYS A 31 31.25 -11.69 24.39
CA LYS A 31 32.20 -12.71 23.92
C LYS A 31 31.88 -14.08 24.53
N PRO A 32 31.96 -15.17 23.74
CA PRO A 32 31.92 -16.52 24.28
C PRO A 32 33.06 -16.76 25.28
N GLY A 33 32.72 -17.28 26.45
CA GLY A 33 33.69 -17.47 27.53
C GLY A 33 33.45 -18.78 28.27
N ARG A 34 34.50 -19.29 28.93
CA ARG A 34 34.39 -20.40 29.87
C ARG A 34 34.88 -20.01 31.24
N PHE A 35 34.22 -20.52 32.27
CA PHE A 35 34.65 -20.32 33.64
C PHE A 35 35.52 -21.50 34.09
N GLN A 36 36.76 -21.22 34.45
CA GLN A 36 37.73 -22.23 34.89
C GLN A 36 38.64 -21.64 35.97
N ALA A 37 38.90 -22.41 37.03
CA ALA A 37 39.81 -22.02 38.12
C ALA A 37 39.46 -20.65 38.76
N GLY A 38 38.16 -20.36 38.91
CA GLY A 38 37.69 -19.13 39.55
C GLY A 38 37.72 -17.88 38.65
N ALA A 39 38.06 -18.03 37.37
CA ALA A 39 38.13 -16.91 36.42
C ALA A 39 37.44 -17.23 35.09
N TRP A 40 36.94 -16.18 34.44
CA TRP A 40 36.46 -16.24 33.06
C TRP A 40 37.65 -16.15 32.09
N CYS A 41 37.68 -17.03 31.09
CA CYS A 41 38.65 -17.02 29.99
C CYS A 41 37.95 -17.31 28.66
N ASP A 42 38.67 -17.13 27.54
CA ASP A 42 38.10 -17.37 26.21
C ASP A 42 37.61 -18.82 26.07
N TYR A 43 36.46 -18.99 25.39
CA TYR A 43 35.95 -20.32 25.06
C TYR A 43 36.54 -20.79 23.73
N PRO A 44 37.55 -21.68 23.72
CA PRO A 44 38.23 -22.08 22.49
C PRO A 44 37.30 -22.90 21.59
N ALA A 45 37.45 -22.72 20.28
CA ALA A 45 36.70 -23.45 19.25
C ALA A 45 35.17 -23.41 19.45
N TRP A 46 34.63 -22.33 20.03
CA TRP A 46 33.18 -22.18 20.23
C TRP A 46 32.40 -22.24 18.90
N THR A 47 33.03 -21.89 17.78
CA THR A 47 32.45 -21.97 16.43
C THR A 47 32.00 -23.38 16.05
N ARG A 48 32.52 -24.43 16.70
CA ARG A 48 32.03 -25.81 16.53
C ARG A 48 30.52 -25.95 16.76
N HIS A 49 29.93 -25.09 17.57
CA HIS A 49 28.49 -25.05 17.84
C HIS A 49 27.68 -24.46 16.67
N CYS A 50 28.34 -23.94 15.63
CA CYS A 50 27.71 -23.59 14.36
C CYS A 50 27.48 -24.84 13.49
N ASP A 51 28.27 -25.90 13.70
CA ASP A 51 28.29 -27.12 12.88
C ASP A 51 27.58 -28.30 13.54
N ARG A 52 27.31 -28.22 14.83
CA ARG A 52 26.62 -29.26 15.59
C ARG A 52 25.71 -28.66 16.66
N PRO A 53 24.66 -29.39 17.07
CA PRO A 53 23.83 -28.97 18.19
C PRO A 53 24.62 -28.91 19.50
N THR A 54 24.23 -27.98 20.36
CA THR A 54 24.63 -27.92 21.76
C THR A 54 23.95 -29.04 22.53
N THR A 55 24.68 -29.74 23.39
CA THR A 55 24.12 -30.84 24.18
C THR A 55 23.59 -30.38 25.54
N LEU A 56 22.61 -31.09 26.11
CA LEU A 56 22.12 -30.81 27.47
C LEU A 56 23.23 -30.91 28.52
N ILE A 57 24.15 -31.87 28.38
CA ILE A 57 25.29 -32.04 29.30
C ILE A 57 26.21 -30.81 29.30
N GLU A 58 26.45 -30.22 28.12
CA GLU A 58 27.22 -28.98 28.00
C GLU A 58 26.52 -27.83 28.73
N VAL A 59 25.21 -27.68 28.54
CA VAL A 59 24.42 -26.65 29.22
C VAL A 59 24.36 -26.87 30.73
N GLU A 60 24.16 -28.11 31.20
CA GLU A 60 24.18 -28.45 32.63
C GLU A 60 25.52 -28.06 33.26
N THR A 61 26.62 -28.27 32.54
CA THR A 61 27.94 -27.82 32.97
C THR A 61 28.01 -26.30 33.04
N TRP A 62 27.56 -25.60 32.00
CA TRP A 62 27.62 -24.13 31.95
C TRP A 62 26.66 -23.45 32.93
N ALA A 63 25.57 -24.11 33.32
CA ALA A 63 24.65 -23.66 34.36
C ALA A 63 25.29 -23.63 35.76
N THR A 64 26.46 -24.26 35.94
CA THR A 64 27.26 -24.14 37.17
C THR A 64 28.20 -22.93 37.16
N TRP A 65 28.32 -22.24 36.02
CA TRP A 65 29.25 -21.12 35.87
C TRP A 65 28.59 -19.81 36.31
N PRO A 66 29.26 -19.03 37.19
CA PRO A 66 28.65 -17.87 37.82
C PRO A 66 28.31 -16.80 36.80
N ASP A 67 27.03 -16.38 36.78
CA ASP A 67 26.49 -15.31 35.93
C ASP A 67 26.62 -15.58 34.42
N ALA A 68 26.67 -16.85 34.01
CA ALA A 68 26.78 -17.20 32.61
C ALA A 68 25.59 -16.67 31.79
N ALA A 69 25.89 -15.77 30.85
CA ALA A 69 24.95 -15.29 29.86
C ALA A 69 24.84 -16.28 28.69
N ILE A 70 23.85 -16.09 27.82
CA ILE A 70 23.59 -16.98 26.69
C ILE A 70 23.76 -16.24 25.36
N GLY A 71 24.56 -16.82 24.48
CA GLY A 71 24.63 -16.51 23.07
C GLY A 71 24.13 -17.68 22.23
N LEU A 72 23.78 -17.40 20.99
CA LEU A 72 23.38 -18.40 20.01
C LEU A 72 24.38 -18.41 18.86
N ALA A 73 25.00 -19.57 18.63
CA ALA A 73 25.94 -19.76 17.53
C ALA A 73 25.18 -19.80 16.20
N CYS A 74 25.67 -19.08 15.21
CA CYS A 74 25.01 -18.96 13.91
C CYS A 74 25.63 -19.97 12.94
N GLY A 75 24.78 -20.82 12.38
CA GLY A 75 25.11 -21.95 11.51
C GLY A 75 23.95 -22.15 10.55
N THR A 76 23.03 -23.05 10.90
CA THR A 76 21.66 -23.02 10.36
C THR A 76 20.85 -21.87 10.96
N LEU A 77 21.17 -21.39 12.17
CA LEU A 77 20.59 -20.16 12.72
C LEU A 77 21.19 -18.93 12.03
N VAL A 78 20.34 -17.98 11.62
CA VAL A 78 20.74 -16.71 10.99
C VAL A 78 20.15 -15.53 11.75
N GLY A 79 20.99 -14.58 12.12
CA GLY A 79 20.58 -13.29 12.69
C GLY A 79 20.76 -12.15 11.70
N ILE A 80 19.76 -11.29 11.57
CA ILE A 80 19.85 -10.04 10.80
C ILE A 80 19.94 -8.89 11.78
N ASP A 81 21.13 -8.32 11.93
CA ASP A 81 21.40 -7.22 12.86
C ASP A 81 21.25 -5.88 12.14
N ILE A 82 20.24 -5.12 12.55
CA ILE A 82 19.94 -3.79 12.03
C ILE A 82 20.50 -2.77 13.02
N ASP A 83 21.73 -2.33 12.77
CA ASP A 83 22.44 -1.35 13.59
C ASP A 83 22.15 0.10 13.16
N VAL A 84 20.87 0.48 13.15
CA VAL A 84 20.43 1.81 12.75
C VAL A 84 19.86 2.57 13.95
N LEU A 85 20.33 3.81 14.13
CA LEU A 85 19.94 4.70 15.24
C LEU A 85 18.70 5.55 14.93
N ASP A 86 18.27 5.61 13.67
CA ASP A 86 17.01 6.23 13.27
C ASP A 86 15.85 5.22 13.47
N PRO A 87 14.86 5.51 14.34
CA PRO A 87 13.77 4.59 14.59
C PRO A 87 12.96 4.25 13.34
N ASP A 88 12.61 5.22 12.50
CA ASP A 88 11.74 5.00 11.34
C ASP A 88 12.44 4.13 10.29
N ILE A 89 13.73 4.37 10.06
CA ILE A 89 14.54 3.54 9.15
C ILE A 89 14.68 2.13 9.74
N ALA A 90 14.97 1.99 11.03
CA ALA A 90 15.10 0.67 11.65
C ALA A 90 13.78 -0.15 11.56
N HIS A 91 12.62 0.49 11.72
CA HIS A 91 11.31 -0.17 11.52
C HIS A 91 11.04 -0.52 10.05
N ARG A 92 11.43 0.35 9.10
CA ARG A 92 11.30 0.05 7.66
C ARG A 92 12.17 -1.13 7.23
N LEU A 93 13.40 -1.19 7.73
CA LEU A 93 14.33 -2.30 7.45
C LEU A 93 13.88 -3.61 8.08
N GLU A 94 13.32 -3.56 9.29
CA GLU A 94 12.70 -4.73 9.92
C GLU A 94 11.55 -5.27 9.07
N ARG A 95 10.65 -4.38 8.64
CA ARG A 95 9.52 -4.75 7.79
C ARG A 95 9.99 -5.34 6.46
N LEU A 96 10.97 -4.70 5.83
CA LEU A 96 11.58 -5.21 4.59
C LEU A 96 12.16 -6.62 4.79
N ALA A 97 12.78 -6.90 5.94
CA ALA A 97 13.29 -8.24 6.23
C ALA A 97 12.15 -9.25 6.34
N ARG A 98 11.10 -8.95 7.12
CA ARG A 98 9.93 -9.83 7.27
C ARG A 98 9.22 -10.08 5.93
N ASP A 99 9.16 -9.07 5.08
CA ASP A 99 8.52 -9.17 3.76
C ASP A 99 9.33 -10.03 2.77
N MET A 100 10.66 -9.85 2.74
CA MET A 100 11.53 -10.54 1.77
C MET A 100 11.98 -11.93 2.21
N LEU A 101 12.12 -12.14 3.52
CA LEU A 101 12.77 -13.31 4.11
C LEU A 101 11.79 -14.19 4.91
N GLY A 102 10.55 -13.75 5.06
CA GLY A 102 9.49 -14.42 5.81
C GLY A 102 9.24 -13.78 7.17
N ASP A 103 8.01 -13.88 7.67
CA ASP A 103 7.63 -13.20 8.91
C ASP A 103 8.11 -13.99 10.14
N THR A 104 9.23 -13.57 10.72
CA THR A 104 9.78 -14.22 11.92
C THR A 104 9.27 -13.56 13.20
N PRO A 105 8.69 -14.30 14.15
CA PRO A 105 8.21 -13.71 15.41
C PRO A 105 9.36 -13.39 16.39
N LEU A 106 10.61 -13.67 16.00
CA LEU A 106 11.80 -13.51 16.83
C LEU A 106 12.53 -12.19 16.56
N LEU A 107 12.07 -11.15 17.26
CA LEU A 107 12.70 -9.83 17.32
C LEU A 107 13.43 -9.66 18.65
N ARG A 108 14.71 -9.28 18.63
CA ARG A 108 15.51 -9.00 19.83
C ARG A 108 15.94 -7.54 19.87
N ILE A 109 15.72 -6.89 21.01
CA ILE A 109 16.17 -5.51 21.27
C ILE A 109 17.13 -5.51 22.47
N GLY A 110 18.34 -5.00 22.25
CA GLY A 110 19.31 -4.73 23.32
C GLY A 110 19.46 -3.24 23.63
N LYS A 111 19.59 -2.43 22.57
CA LYS A 111 19.69 -0.97 22.64
C LYS A 111 18.81 -0.37 21.54
N ALA A 112 17.58 0.01 21.90
CA ALA A 112 16.66 0.63 20.95
C ALA A 112 17.28 1.90 20.31
N PRO A 113 17.03 2.18 19.02
CA PRO A 113 16.13 1.48 18.10
C PRO A 113 16.77 0.32 17.31
N LYS A 114 18.02 -0.07 17.64
CA LYS A 114 18.71 -1.22 17.05
C LYS A 114 17.96 -2.50 17.38
N ARG A 115 17.96 -3.44 16.43
CA ARG A 115 17.18 -4.67 16.53
C ARG A 115 17.80 -5.81 15.75
N LEU A 116 17.55 -7.03 16.19
CA LEU A 116 17.99 -8.23 15.51
C LEU A 116 16.80 -9.15 15.25
N LEU A 117 16.65 -9.59 14.00
CA LEU A 117 15.64 -10.58 13.60
C LEU A 117 16.31 -11.95 13.43
N VAL A 118 15.60 -13.03 13.74
CA VAL A 118 16.16 -14.40 13.71
C VAL A 118 15.44 -15.27 12.69
N TYR A 119 16.20 -15.98 11.87
CA TYR A 119 15.74 -16.87 10.80
C TYR A 119 16.50 -18.20 10.84
N ARG A 120 16.09 -19.15 10.00
CA ARG A 120 16.80 -20.41 9.79
C ARG A 120 17.26 -20.51 8.33
N ALA A 121 18.47 -20.96 8.09
CA ALA A 121 18.97 -21.31 6.77
C ALA A 121 18.66 -22.77 6.44
N ASP A 122 18.35 -23.05 5.18
CA ASP A 122 18.28 -24.41 4.64
C ASP A 122 19.67 -25.06 4.56
N VAL A 123 20.66 -24.28 4.14
CA VAL A 123 22.07 -24.64 4.06
C VAL A 123 22.90 -23.54 4.74
N PRO A 124 23.81 -23.87 5.67
CA PRO A 124 24.67 -22.86 6.30
C PRO A 124 25.51 -22.08 5.27
N PHE A 125 25.54 -20.76 5.41
CA PHE A 125 26.30 -19.85 4.54
C PHE A 125 27.06 -18.80 5.34
N SER A 126 28.06 -18.16 4.72
CA SER A 126 28.81 -17.07 5.34
C SER A 126 28.06 -15.74 5.24
N GLY A 127 27.90 -15.04 6.37
CA GLY A 127 27.12 -13.80 6.43
C GLY A 127 27.87 -12.58 5.87
N PRO A 128 27.31 -11.83 4.88
CA PRO A 128 27.89 -10.57 4.41
C PRO A 128 27.76 -9.46 5.46
N LYS A 129 28.78 -8.60 5.57
CA LYS A 129 28.78 -7.41 6.42
C LYS A 129 28.79 -6.16 5.56
N ARG A 130 27.77 -5.30 5.70
CA ARG A 130 27.67 -4.00 5.02
C ARG A 130 27.09 -2.98 5.99
N ALA A 131 27.96 -2.40 6.82
CA ALA A 131 27.56 -1.45 7.86
C ALA A 131 26.65 -0.35 7.29
N PRO A 132 25.54 0.01 7.97
CA PRO A 132 25.11 -0.37 9.32
C PRO A 132 24.36 -1.72 9.45
N LEU A 133 24.36 -2.58 8.43
CA LEU A 133 23.66 -3.86 8.44
C LEU A 133 24.64 -5.03 8.50
N GLU A 134 24.34 -6.04 9.32
CA GLU A 134 25.18 -7.22 9.45
C GLU A 134 24.35 -8.50 9.46
N ILE A 135 24.78 -9.48 8.65
CA ILE A 135 24.21 -10.82 8.63
C ILE A 135 25.09 -11.72 9.50
N LEU A 136 24.53 -12.19 10.61
CA LEU A 136 25.16 -13.14 11.52
C LEU A 136 24.75 -14.56 11.09
N ALA A 137 25.53 -15.16 10.20
CA ALA A 137 25.34 -16.53 9.74
C ALA A 137 26.55 -17.40 10.16
N HIS A 138 26.89 -18.45 9.39
CA HIS A 138 27.88 -19.47 9.77
C HIS A 138 29.18 -18.87 10.34
N GLY A 139 29.62 -19.37 11.50
CA GLY A 139 30.83 -18.93 12.18
C GLY A 139 30.69 -17.65 13.02
N ARG A 140 29.49 -17.09 13.12
CA ARG A 140 29.17 -15.92 13.97
C ARG A 140 28.29 -16.32 15.15
N GLN A 141 27.99 -15.37 16.03
CA GLN A 141 27.05 -15.55 17.14
C GLN A 141 26.39 -14.23 17.50
N PHE A 142 25.25 -14.28 18.17
CA PHE A 142 24.67 -13.13 18.85
C PHE A 142 24.24 -13.49 20.29
N VAL A 143 24.23 -12.47 21.15
CA VAL A 143 23.79 -12.61 22.55
C VAL A 143 22.26 -12.69 22.62
N ALA A 144 21.69 -13.75 23.17
CA ALA A 144 20.23 -13.89 23.29
C ALA A 144 19.70 -13.46 24.66
N PHE A 145 20.40 -13.82 25.74
CA PHE A 145 20.00 -13.51 27.12
C PHE A 145 21.22 -13.08 27.93
N ALA A 146 21.31 -11.79 28.23
CA ALA A 146 22.36 -11.18 29.04
C ALA A 146 21.91 -9.80 29.52
N ILE A 147 22.66 -9.20 30.44
CA ILE A 147 22.62 -7.75 30.66
C ILE A 147 23.49 -7.07 29.61
N HIS A 148 22.92 -6.14 28.85
CA HIS A 148 23.65 -5.42 27.80
C HIS A 148 24.67 -4.45 28.43
N PRO A 149 25.97 -4.51 28.04
CA PRO A 149 27.04 -3.77 28.73
C PRO A 149 26.86 -2.25 28.69
N ASP A 150 26.37 -1.70 27.58
CA ASP A 150 26.23 -0.24 27.46
C ASP A 150 24.97 0.32 28.14
N THR A 151 23.90 -0.48 28.29
CA THR A 151 22.61 0.01 28.80
C THR A 151 22.35 -0.43 30.23
N GLY A 152 23.06 -1.47 30.71
CA GLY A 152 22.81 -2.09 32.02
C GLY A 152 21.46 -2.81 32.11
N GLN A 153 20.73 -2.94 30.99
CA GLN A 153 19.40 -3.56 30.93
C GLN A 153 19.48 -4.94 30.23
N PRO A 154 18.59 -5.89 30.56
CA PRO A 154 18.53 -7.17 29.87
C PRO A 154 18.14 -7.00 28.39
N TYR A 155 18.63 -7.88 27.52
CA TYR A 155 18.06 -8.03 26.17
C TYR A 155 16.59 -8.48 26.28
N VAL A 156 15.72 -7.90 25.46
CA VAL A 156 14.29 -8.20 25.47
C VAL A 156 13.81 -8.73 24.12
N TRP A 157 12.79 -9.58 24.20
CA TRP A 157 12.07 -10.14 23.06
C TRP A 157 10.61 -9.64 23.17
N PRO A 158 10.22 -8.58 22.44
CA PRO A 158 8.92 -7.92 22.62
C PRO A 158 7.74 -8.68 21.99
N GLU A 159 8.03 -9.63 21.10
CA GLU A 159 7.05 -10.52 20.47
C GLU A 159 7.18 -11.92 21.09
N ASP A 160 7.69 -12.90 20.35
CA ASP A 160 8.05 -14.21 20.87
C ASP A 160 9.56 -14.33 21.13
N SER A 161 9.97 -15.43 21.75
CA SER A 161 11.36 -15.69 22.09
C SER A 161 11.82 -17.08 21.67
N PRO A 162 13.13 -17.33 21.57
CA PRO A 162 13.69 -18.66 21.38
C PRO A 162 13.27 -19.69 22.46
N LEU A 163 12.67 -19.25 23.57
CA LEU A 163 12.12 -20.14 24.61
C LEU A 163 10.74 -20.71 24.26
N THR A 164 10.00 -20.02 23.39
CA THR A 164 8.62 -20.37 22.98
C THR A 164 8.54 -20.92 21.57
N VAL A 165 9.45 -20.54 20.66
CA VAL A 165 9.44 -20.92 19.24
C VAL A 165 10.64 -21.81 18.93
N ALA A 166 10.43 -23.00 18.35
CA ALA A 166 11.51 -23.89 17.94
C ALA A 166 12.27 -23.37 16.71
N LEU A 167 13.56 -23.70 16.59
CA LEU A 167 14.39 -23.27 15.46
C LEU A 167 13.79 -23.72 14.11
N ASP A 168 13.25 -24.94 14.06
CA ASP A 168 12.69 -25.50 12.83
C ASP A 168 11.39 -24.82 12.35
N ASP A 169 10.71 -24.11 13.25
CA ASP A 169 9.48 -23.35 12.94
C ASP A 169 9.80 -21.96 12.37
N LEU A 170 11.07 -21.54 12.37
CA LEU A 170 11.46 -20.25 11.83
C LEU A 170 11.41 -20.22 10.29
N PRO A 171 11.09 -19.06 9.68
CA PRO A 171 11.13 -18.90 8.24
C PRO A 171 12.53 -19.23 7.68
N VAL A 172 12.52 -19.92 6.54
CA VAL A 172 13.73 -20.40 5.88
C VAL A 172 14.29 -19.33 4.94
N VAL A 173 15.58 -19.04 5.06
CA VAL A 173 16.31 -18.07 4.23
C VAL A 173 17.48 -18.73 3.50
N THR A 174 17.72 -18.31 2.27
CA THR A 174 18.91 -18.69 1.48
C THR A 174 19.92 -17.54 1.44
N GLU A 175 21.19 -17.83 1.11
CA GLU A 175 22.21 -16.79 0.93
C GLU A 175 21.77 -15.72 -0.08
N ASP A 176 21.16 -16.14 -1.20
CA ASP A 176 20.66 -15.24 -2.25
C ASP A 176 19.53 -14.36 -1.76
N SER A 177 18.57 -14.91 -1.00
CA SER A 177 17.46 -14.13 -0.44
C SER A 177 17.97 -13.04 0.51
N VAL A 178 18.94 -13.37 1.36
CA VAL A 178 19.54 -12.44 2.31
C VAL A 178 20.40 -11.39 1.60
N ARG A 179 21.12 -11.75 0.54
CA ARG A 179 21.86 -10.79 -0.30
C ARG A 179 20.91 -9.82 -1.01
N ALA A 180 19.82 -10.33 -1.58
CA ALA A 180 18.79 -9.51 -2.22
C ALA A 180 18.14 -8.55 -1.20
N TRP A 181 17.85 -9.02 0.01
CA TRP A 181 17.38 -8.16 1.10
C TRP A 181 18.42 -7.08 1.44
N LEU A 182 19.69 -7.45 1.58
CA LEU A 182 20.75 -6.51 1.94
C LEU A 182 20.91 -5.41 0.88
N ASP A 183 20.82 -5.75 -0.41
CA ASP A 183 20.86 -4.78 -1.51
C ASP A 183 19.65 -3.81 -1.44
N ALA A 184 18.44 -4.34 -1.25
CA ALA A 184 17.24 -3.52 -1.09
C ALA A 184 17.29 -2.64 0.17
N ALA A 185 17.80 -3.18 1.28
CA ALA A 185 17.96 -2.49 2.54
C ALA A 185 18.94 -1.32 2.45
N ILE A 186 20.06 -1.49 1.74
CA ILE A 186 21.04 -0.42 1.50
C ILE A 186 20.44 0.69 0.64
N ALA A 187 19.60 0.37 -0.34
CA ALA A 187 18.90 1.38 -1.13
C ALA A 187 17.96 2.26 -0.28
N LEU A 188 17.38 1.71 0.79
CA LEU A 188 16.54 2.44 1.75
C LEU A 188 17.32 3.30 2.75
N LEU A 189 18.62 3.05 2.94
CA LEU A 189 19.44 3.87 3.82
C LEU A 189 19.67 5.26 3.20
N PRO A 190 19.59 6.34 3.99
CA PRO A 190 20.05 7.66 3.59
C PRO A 190 21.49 7.62 3.07
N PRO A 191 21.85 8.44 2.07
CA PRO A 191 23.19 8.45 1.49
C PRO A 191 24.32 8.55 2.53
N GLU A 192 24.08 9.24 3.64
CA GLU A 192 25.03 9.48 4.72
C GLU A 192 25.31 8.24 5.57
N LEU A 193 24.39 7.27 5.56
CA LEU A 193 24.50 6.00 6.28
C LEU A 193 24.92 4.84 5.37
N ARG A 194 25.10 5.08 4.06
CA ARG A 194 25.57 4.04 3.14
C ARG A 194 27.07 3.82 3.34
N PRO A 195 27.56 2.58 3.30
CA PRO A 195 28.99 2.32 3.40
C PRO A 195 29.73 3.05 2.28
N ALA A 196 30.81 3.76 2.65
CA ALA A 196 31.69 4.43 1.69
C ALA A 196 32.24 3.37 0.73
N THR A 197 31.71 3.37 -0.49
CA THR A 197 32.15 2.42 -1.51
C THR A 197 33.36 3.06 -2.19
N LEU A 198 34.55 2.51 -1.95
CA LEU A 198 35.65 2.67 -2.89
C LEU A 198 35.15 2.05 -4.20
N GLU A 199 34.77 2.89 -5.15
CA GLU A 199 34.32 2.45 -6.47
C GLU A 199 35.51 1.82 -7.21
N SER A 200 35.64 0.50 -7.06
CA SER A 200 36.15 -0.39 -8.09
C SER A 200 34.98 -1.27 -8.50
N PRO A 201 34.46 -1.16 -9.72
CA PRO A 201 33.21 -1.79 -10.11
C PRO A 201 33.41 -3.28 -10.46
N PRO A 202 32.59 -4.21 -9.96
CA PRO A 202 32.43 -5.49 -10.61
C PRO A 202 30.98 -5.69 -11.09
N ALA A 203 30.89 -5.75 -12.42
CA ALA A 203 30.00 -6.60 -13.22
C ALA A 203 28.70 -7.09 -12.58
N LEU A 204 27.60 -6.36 -12.84
CA LEU A 204 26.29 -6.89 -13.25
C LEU A 204 25.41 -5.71 -13.69
N MET A 205 25.77 -5.12 -14.83
CA MET A 205 24.86 -4.31 -15.61
C MET A 205 24.10 -5.27 -16.55
N LEU A 206 22.80 -5.43 -16.33
CA LEU A 206 21.89 -5.82 -17.41
C LEU A 206 21.97 -4.71 -18.46
N SER A 207 22.73 -4.95 -19.53
CA SER A 207 22.91 -3.99 -20.62
C SER A 207 21.57 -3.81 -21.34
N THR A 208 20.93 -2.66 -21.17
CA THR A 208 19.85 -2.20 -22.05
C THR A 208 20.38 -1.36 -23.21
N SER A 209 21.65 -1.55 -23.61
CA SER A 209 22.18 -0.96 -24.84
C SER A 209 21.97 -1.95 -25.99
N PRO A 210 21.38 -1.54 -27.14
CA PRO A 210 21.35 -2.40 -28.31
C PRO A 210 22.80 -2.76 -28.65
N GLN A 211 23.13 -4.06 -28.57
CA GLN A 211 24.48 -4.52 -28.90
C GLN A 211 24.79 -4.18 -30.35
N ARG A 212 23.78 -4.14 -31.23
CA ARG A 212 23.91 -3.85 -32.65
C ARG A 212 23.71 -2.37 -32.98
N GLY A 213 24.65 -1.82 -33.75
CA GLY A 213 24.55 -0.48 -34.34
C GLY A 213 24.53 -0.55 -35.85
N THR A 214 24.10 0.51 -36.54
CA THR A 214 24.28 0.58 -38.00
C THR A 214 25.75 0.89 -38.34
N LEU A 215 26.23 0.39 -39.48
CA LEU A 215 27.60 0.65 -39.94
C LEU A 215 27.89 2.14 -40.12
N ALA A 216 26.89 2.93 -40.54
CA ALA A 216 27.00 4.38 -40.65
C ALA A 216 27.18 5.05 -39.28
N ALA A 217 26.40 4.64 -38.28
CA ALA A 217 26.48 5.20 -36.94
C ALA A 217 27.78 4.83 -36.22
N VAL A 218 28.20 3.57 -36.30
CA VAL A 218 29.44 3.09 -35.69
C VAL A 218 30.66 3.79 -36.29
N ARG A 219 30.69 3.99 -37.62
CA ARG A 219 31.76 4.73 -38.30
C ARG A 219 31.82 6.20 -37.87
N SER A 220 30.68 6.88 -37.81
CA SER A 220 30.59 8.28 -37.40
C SER A 220 31.11 8.47 -35.96
N ALA A 221 30.71 7.60 -35.04
CA ALA A 221 31.15 7.62 -33.65
C ALA A 221 32.64 7.32 -33.51
N LEU A 222 33.16 6.28 -34.20
CA LEU A 222 34.55 5.86 -34.07
C LEU A 222 35.54 6.93 -34.56
N ALA A 223 35.15 7.79 -35.51
CA ALA A 223 35.96 8.92 -35.97
C ALA A 223 36.26 9.96 -34.87
N HIS A 224 35.48 9.98 -33.80
CA HIS A 224 35.65 10.91 -32.66
C HIS A 224 36.45 10.29 -31.50
N ILE A 225 36.95 9.06 -31.66
CA ILE A 225 37.73 8.35 -30.64
C ILE A 225 39.20 8.30 -31.11
N PRO A 226 40.12 9.11 -30.56
CA PRO A 226 41.54 9.03 -30.92
C PRO A 226 42.21 7.81 -30.28
N ASN A 227 43.28 7.30 -30.90
CA ASN A 227 44.02 6.14 -30.42
C ASN A 227 45.55 6.32 -30.34
N ALA A 228 46.05 7.56 -30.42
CA ALA A 228 47.49 7.86 -30.47
C ALA A 228 48.26 7.32 -29.25
N ASP A 229 47.69 7.44 -28.04
CA ASP A 229 48.31 7.03 -26.76
C ASP A 229 47.51 5.96 -26.00
N LEU A 230 46.65 5.23 -26.71
CA LEU A 230 45.76 4.25 -26.07
C LEU A 230 46.54 3.02 -25.58
N ASP A 231 46.24 2.56 -24.37
CA ASP A 231 46.79 1.30 -23.83
C ASP A 231 46.17 0.08 -24.53
N TYR A 232 46.85 -1.06 -24.43
CA TYR A 232 46.45 -2.28 -25.14
C TYR A 232 45.06 -2.80 -24.72
N ASP A 233 44.70 -2.71 -23.44
CA ASP A 233 43.41 -3.21 -22.96
C ASP A 233 42.25 -2.33 -23.43
N SER A 234 42.45 -1.01 -23.43
CA SER A 234 41.51 -0.06 -24.01
C SER A 234 41.36 -0.23 -25.54
N TRP A 235 42.46 -0.51 -26.24
CA TRP A 235 42.44 -0.81 -27.68
C TRP A 235 41.66 -2.10 -27.99
N VAL A 236 41.90 -3.17 -27.21
CA VAL A 236 41.12 -4.42 -27.30
C VAL A 236 39.64 -4.16 -27.04
N ARG A 237 39.31 -3.34 -26.04
CA ARG A 237 37.94 -3.02 -25.67
C ARG A 237 37.17 -2.33 -26.81
N ILE A 238 37.80 -1.40 -27.53
CA ILE A 238 37.20 -0.78 -28.74
C ILE A 238 37.03 -1.82 -29.85
N GLY A 239 38.01 -2.70 -30.07
CA GLY A 239 37.90 -3.79 -31.05
C GLY A 239 36.75 -4.76 -30.77
N MET A 240 36.60 -5.19 -29.51
CA MET A 240 35.46 -6.03 -29.10
C MET A 240 34.13 -5.29 -29.25
N ALA A 241 34.07 -4.00 -28.96
CA ALA A 241 32.86 -3.19 -29.12
C ALA A 241 32.46 -3.04 -30.60
N VAL A 242 33.42 -2.80 -31.51
CA VAL A 242 33.15 -2.72 -32.96
C VAL A 242 32.67 -4.06 -33.48
N LYS A 243 33.30 -5.16 -33.07
CA LYS A 243 32.89 -6.51 -33.46
C LYS A 243 31.52 -6.90 -32.91
N GLY A 244 31.19 -6.49 -31.68
CA GLY A 244 29.87 -6.69 -31.09
C GLY A 244 28.79 -5.84 -31.74
N ALA A 245 29.16 -4.66 -32.25
CA ALA A 245 28.25 -3.71 -32.90
C ALA A 245 27.77 -4.13 -34.29
N ILE A 246 28.69 -4.56 -35.14
CA ILE A 246 28.43 -4.80 -36.58
C ILE A 246 29.01 -6.11 -37.10
N GLY A 247 29.45 -7.00 -36.20
CA GLY A 247 29.98 -8.31 -36.59
C GLY A 247 31.28 -8.22 -37.38
N GLU A 248 31.50 -9.18 -38.28
CA GLU A 248 32.73 -9.27 -39.09
C GLU A 248 32.88 -8.10 -40.08
N ASP A 249 31.79 -7.42 -40.45
CA ASP A 249 31.82 -6.23 -41.32
C ASP A 249 32.59 -5.06 -40.68
N GLY A 250 32.78 -5.09 -39.36
CA GLY A 250 33.58 -4.13 -38.61
C GLY A 250 35.10 -4.28 -38.73
N ALA A 251 35.60 -5.37 -39.33
CA ALA A 251 37.04 -5.65 -39.40
C ALA A 251 37.83 -4.54 -40.11
N SER A 252 37.31 -4.06 -41.24
CA SER A 252 37.92 -2.98 -42.03
C SER A 252 37.94 -1.65 -41.27
N LEU A 253 36.87 -1.38 -40.51
CA LEU A 253 36.70 -0.16 -39.73
C LEU A 253 37.65 -0.15 -38.51
N PHE A 254 37.77 -1.29 -37.81
CA PHE A 254 38.71 -1.44 -36.70
C PHE A 254 40.16 -1.36 -37.15
N ALA A 255 40.51 -1.99 -38.29
CA ALA A 255 41.87 -1.90 -38.85
C ALA A 255 42.23 -0.46 -39.24
N SER A 256 41.31 0.25 -39.89
CA SER A 256 41.51 1.66 -40.28
C SER A 256 41.70 2.56 -39.07
N TRP A 257 40.92 2.33 -38.02
CA TRP A 257 41.05 3.06 -36.75
C TRP A 257 42.37 2.71 -36.05
N SER A 258 42.73 1.43 -35.91
CA SER A 258 43.99 0.98 -35.30
C SER A 258 45.22 1.60 -35.97
N ALA A 259 45.22 1.69 -37.30
CA ALA A 259 46.30 2.26 -38.09
C ALA A 259 46.55 3.76 -37.85
N MET A 260 45.64 4.47 -37.16
CA MET A 260 45.87 5.86 -36.75
C MET A 260 46.93 5.97 -35.62
N SER A 261 47.27 4.87 -34.95
CA SER A 261 48.32 4.84 -33.93
C SER A 261 49.69 4.56 -34.53
N ALA A 262 50.73 5.25 -34.05
CA ALA A 262 52.12 4.97 -34.43
C ALA A 262 52.62 3.58 -33.98
N LYS A 263 51.86 2.88 -33.12
CA LYS A 263 52.17 1.54 -32.60
C LYS A 263 51.52 0.40 -33.41
N ASP A 264 50.79 0.70 -34.48
CA ASP A 264 50.04 -0.30 -35.24
C ASP A 264 50.94 -1.34 -35.93
N VAL A 265 50.55 -2.61 -35.81
CA VAL A 265 51.13 -3.73 -36.54
C VAL A 265 49.98 -4.47 -37.22
N PRO A 266 49.73 -4.28 -38.53
CA PRO A 266 48.52 -4.78 -39.20
C PRO A 266 48.27 -6.29 -39.01
N ALA A 267 49.34 -7.10 -39.02
CA ALA A 267 49.24 -8.54 -38.77
C ALA A 267 48.79 -8.88 -37.33
N ALA A 268 49.20 -8.09 -36.34
CA ALA A 268 48.76 -8.25 -34.96
C ALA A 268 47.30 -7.79 -34.79
N THR A 269 46.91 -6.70 -35.44
CA THR A 269 45.52 -6.19 -35.47
C THR A 269 44.55 -7.22 -36.05
N ALA A 270 44.91 -7.85 -37.18
CA ALA A 270 44.11 -8.91 -37.78
C ALA A 270 44.02 -10.16 -36.87
N LYS A 271 45.13 -10.54 -36.22
CA LYS A 271 45.15 -11.68 -35.28
C LYS A 271 44.28 -11.43 -34.05
N ALA A 272 44.33 -10.22 -33.49
CA ALA A 272 43.48 -9.82 -32.37
C ALA A 272 42.00 -9.78 -32.77
N TRP A 273 41.67 -9.23 -33.94
CA TRP A 273 40.30 -9.23 -34.44
C TRP A 273 39.72 -10.65 -34.55
N ALA A 274 40.52 -11.60 -35.03
CA ALA A 274 40.11 -13.00 -35.13
C ALA A 274 39.86 -13.66 -33.76
N SER A 275 40.53 -13.20 -32.69
CA SER A 275 40.37 -13.75 -31.33
C SER A 275 39.20 -13.14 -30.55
N PHE A 276 38.68 -11.97 -30.94
CA PHE A 276 37.56 -11.33 -30.25
C PHE A 276 36.27 -12.15 -30.33
N ARG A 277 35.63 -12.35 -29.17
CA ARG A 277 34.34 -13.03 -28.97
C ARG A 277 33.45 -12.21 -28.04
N PRO A 278 32.93 -11.05 -28.49
CA PRO A 278 32.12 -10.19 -27.65
C PRO A 278 30.76 -10.84 -27.35
N THR A 279 30.36 -10.86 -26.07
CA THR A 279 29.06 -11.38 -25.61
C THR A 279 28.17 -10.30 -24.98
N THR A 280 28.77 -9.23 -24.45
CA THR A 280 28.07 -8.17 -23.70
C THR A 280 28.43 -6.74 -24.16
N ILE A 281 29.48 -6.57 -24.98
CA ILE A 281 30.01 -5.28 -25.42
C ILE A 281 29.65 -5.02 -26.90
N GLY A 282 29.19 -3.83 -27.25
CA GLY A 282 28.69 -3.51 -28.60
C GLY A 282 28.57 -2.01 -28.89
N ALA A 283 27.63 -1.61 -29.74
CA ALA A 283 27.50 -0.24 -30.27
C ALA A 283 27.40 0.84 -29.18
N GLY A 284 26.67 0.56 -28.09
CA GLY A 284 26.53 1.48 -26.96
C GLY A 284 27.86 1.93 -26.34
N THR A 285 28.89 1.07 -26.31
CA THR A 285 30.22 1.42 -25.81
C THR A 285 30.92 2.45 -26.71
N ILE A 286 30.75 2.31 -28.02
CA ILE A 286 31.36 3.23 -29.00
C ILE A 286 30.68 4.59 -28.94
N TYR A 287 29.35 4.61 -28.85
CA TYR A 287 28.57 5.85 -28.73
C TYR A 287 28.89 6.60 -27.45
N HIS A 288 29.02 5.90 -26.33
CA HIS A 288 29.39 6.49 -25.06
C HIS A 288 30.76 7.19 -25.13
N PHE A 289 31.81 6.50 -25.60
CA PHE A 289 33.15 7.10 -25.72
C PHE A 289 33.21 8.27 -26.72
N ALA A 290 32.43 8.20 -27.79
CA ALA A 290 32.33 9.26 -28.77
C ALA A 290 31.60 10.50 -28.20
N MET A 291 30.51 10.31 -27.46
CA MET A 291 29.73 11.40 -26.83
C MET A 291 30.55 12.14 -25.76
N GLU A 292 31.34 11.44 -24.95
CA GLU A 292 32.29 12.07 -24.00
C GLU A 292 33.29 13.00 -24.71
N ARG A 293 33.53 12.77 -26.00
CA ARG A 293 34.47 13.52 -26.84
C ARG A 293 33.77 14.47 -27.80
N GLY A 294 32.49 14.76 -27.55
CA GLY A 294 31.73 15.77 -28.26
C GLY A 294 31.05 15.30 -29.55
N TRP A 295 30.98 13.98 -29.79
CA TRP A 295 30.19 13.45 -30.90
C TRP A 295 28.70 13.73 -30.68
N GLN A 296 28.07 14.43 -31.62
CA GLN A 296 26.64 14.66 -31.68
C GLN A 296 26.09 13.96 -32.93
N PRO A 297 25.28 12.90 -32.79
CA PRO A 297 24.76 12.16 -33.95
C PRO A 297 23.83 13.04 -34.78
N ASP A 298 23.95 12.97 -36.11
CA ASP A 298 23.04 13.64 -37.03
C ASP A 298 21.60 13.15 -36.79
N PRO A 299 20.58 14.03 -36.79
CA PRO A 299 19.18 13.65 -36.56
C PRO A 299 18.64 12.56 -37.50
N VAL A 300 19.24 12.34 -38.66
CA VAL A 300 18.85 11.31 -39.64
C VAL A 300 19.60 9.98 -39.42
N LEU A 301 20.61 9.96 -38.56
CA LEU A 301 21.47 8.81 -38.32
C LEU A 301 20.77 7.77 -37.42
N VAL A 302 20.44 6.61 -38.00
CA VAL A 302 19.84 5.49 -37.26
C VAL A 302 20.92 4.79 -36.43
N LEU A 303 20.78 4.83 -35.10
CA LEU A 303 21.78 4.29 -34.17
C LEU A 303 21.59 2.80 -33.88
N ASP A 304 20.35 2.31 -33.91
CA ASP A 304 20.02 0.91 -33.59
C ASP A 304 19.96 0.07 -34.88
N GLY A 305 20.84 -0.92 -34.99
CA GLY A 305 20.92 -1.80 -36.16
C GLY A 305 19.97 -3.00 -36.11
N SER A 306 19.07 -3.09 -35.13
CA SER A 306 18.15 -4.22 -34.94
C SER A 306 16.76 -4.06 -35.59
N THR A 307 16.48 -2.91 -36.21
CA THR A 307 15.21 -2.64 -36.91
C THR A 307 15.29 -3.00 -38.40
N PRO A 308 14.34 -3.76 -38.96
CA PRO A 308 14.27 -3.99 -40.41
C PRO A 308 13.95 -2.69 -41.14
N GLN A 309 14.73 -2.34 -42.16
CA GLN A 309 14.36 -1.35 -43.17
C GLN A 309 13.78 -2.09 -44.38
N ASP A 310 12.50 -1.85 -44.70
CA ASP A 310 12.06 -1.62 -46.09
C ASP A 310 10.58 -1.16 -46.23
N GLU A 311 10.45 -0.10 -47.05
CA GLU A 311 9.48 0.24 -48.11
C GLU A 311 7.95 0.00 -48.01
N VAL A 312 7.22 1.13 -48.13
CA VAL A 312 5.82 1.35 -48.57
C VAL A 312 4.68 0.83 -47.66
N HIS A 313 4.02 1.77 -46.96
CA HIS A 313 2.89 1.50 -46.07
C HIS A 313 1.55 1.29 -46.83
N PRO A 314 0.80 0.20 -46.59
CA PRO A 314 -0.42 -0.18 -47.34
C PRO A 314 -1.68 0.65 -47.03
N ALA A 315 -1.57 1.81 -46.38
CA ALA A 315 -2.73 2.57 -45.89
C ALA A 315 -3.20 3.72 -46.80
N ALA A 316 -2.65 3.86 -48.02
CA ALA A 316 -3.09 4.88 -48.96
C ALA A 316 -4.53 4.66 -49.48
N GLY A 317 -5.00 3.40 -49.50
CA GLY A 317 -6.36 3.05 -49.98
C GLY A 317 -7.48 3.33 -48.98
N LEU A 318 -7.17 3.45 -47.68
CA LEU A 318 -8.17 3.63 -46.62
C LEU A 318 -8.60 5.10 -46.47
N LEU A 319 -7.71 6.04 -46.77
CA LEU A 319 -7.96 7.48 -46.70
C LEU A 319 -8.95 7.99 -47.76
N ALA A 320 -9.17 7.25 -48.85
CA ALA A 320 -10.15 7.60 -49.87
C ALA A 320 -11.60 7.28 -49.48
N LYS A 321 -11.82 6.41 -48.47
CA LYS A 321 -13.16 5.94 -48.07
C LYS A 321 -13.79 6.71 -46.90
N LEU A 322 -13.01 7.55 -46.21
CA LEU A 322 -13.46 8.36 -45.06
C LEU A 322 -14.11 9.71 -45.44
N ALA A 323 -14.22 10.03 -46.73
CA ALA A 323 -14.67 11.34 -47.21
C ALA A 323 -16.19 11.47 -47.43
N ALA A 324 -17.05 10.57 -46.92
CA ALA A 324 -18.49 10.68 -47.14
C ALA A 324 -19.36 10.33 -45.92
N THR A 325 -20.15 11.33 -45.51
CA THR A 325 -21.41 11.31 -44.72
C THR A 325 -21.34 11.29 -43.17
N PRO A 326 -22.34 11.87 -42.47
CA PRO A 326 -22.15 12.94 -41.48
C PRO A 326 -22.66 12.58 -40.06
N ALA A 327 -22.47 13.53 -39.15
CA ALA A 327 -22.53 13.43 -37.68
C ALA A 327 -23.92 13.18 -37.04
N GLU A 328 -23.89 12.47 -35.90
CA GLU A 328 -24.90 12.44 -34.82
C GLU A 328 -24.18 12.40 -33.44
N PRO A 329 -24.89 12.64 -32.32
CA PRO A 329 -24.54 13.71 -31.37
C PRO A 329 -23.58 13.34 -30.23
N THR A 330 -22.93 14.39 -29.73
CA THR A 330 -21.87 14.46 -28.73
C THR A 330 -22.31 14.13 -27.29
N PRO A 331 -21.63 13.22 -26.56
CA PRO A 331 -21.67 13.18 -25.10
C PRO A 331 -20.70 14.18 -24.43
N THR A 332 -21.16 14.77 -23.32
CA THR A 332 -20.45 15.76 -22.50
C THR A 332 -19.37 15.14 -21.60
N VAL A 333 -18.20 15.81 -21.53
CA VAL A 333 -17.09 15.54 -20.59
C VAL A 333 -17.62 15.45 -19.15
N GLN A 334 -17.49 14.28 -18.52
CA GLN A 334 -17.88 14.14 -17.12
C GLN A 334 -16.78 14.80 -16.27
N THR A 335 -17.17 15.70 -15.37
CA THR A 335 -16.39 16.14 -14.19
C THR A 335 -16.87 15.36 -12.96
N VAL A 336 -16.21 15.43 -11.80
CA VAL A 336 -16.79 14.87 -10.56
C VAL A 336 -18.15 15.54 -10.37
N PRO A 337 -19.25 14.79 -10.21
CA PRO A 337 -20.57 15.40 -10.13
C PRO A 337 -20.65 16.29 -8.90
N PHE A 338 -21.06 17.56 -9.06
CA PHE A 338 -21.37 18.42 -7.92
C PHE A 338 -22.57 17.86 -7.15
N PRO A 339 -22.56 17.91 -5.80
CA PRO A 339 -23.74 17.60 -5.01
C PRO A 339 -24.88 18.56 -5.37
N PRO A 340 -26.12 18.06 -5.62
CA PRO A 340 -27.26 18.93 -5.81
C PRO A 340 -27.54 19.75 -4.54
N GLN A 341 -28.18 20.91 -4.66
CA GLN A 341 -28.41 21.80 -3.53
C GLN A 341 -29.14 21.11 -2.36
N ASP A 342 -30.14 20.28 -2.68
CA ASP A 342 -30.93 19.54 -1.70
C ASP A 342 -30.13 18.48 -0.93
N PHE A 343 -28.94 18.10 -1.41
CA PHE A 343 -28.00 17.24 -0.67
C PHE A 343 -27.67 17.83 0.71
N PHE A 344 -27.55 19.16 0.79
CA PHE A 344 -27.22 19.87 2.03
C PHE A 344 -28.43 20.18 2.90
N ALA A 345 -29.64 19.75 2.52
CA ALA A 345 -30.86 19.94 3.29
C ALA A 345 -30.92 18.99 4.51
N VAL A 346 -30.08 19.27 5.51
CA VAL A 346 -30.00 18.51 6.77
C VAL A 346 -30.81 19.14 7.91
N ASP A 347 -31.34 18.32 8.82
CA ASP A 347 -32.09 18.74 10.01
C ASP A 347 -31.74 17.89 11.25
N GLY A 348 -32.39 18.19 12.37
CA GLY A 348 -32.29 17.41 13.60
C GLY A 348 -30.86 17.27 14.14
N ALA A 349 -30.57 16.12 14.73
CA ALA A 349 -29.24 15.79 15.24
C ALA A 349 -28.15 15.78 14.15
N LEU A 350 -28.51 15.41 12.92
CA LEU A 350 -27.62 15.38 11.76
C LEU A 350 -27.15 16.79 11.43
N LYS A 351 -28.05 17.76 11.33
CA LYS A 351 -27.68 19.17 11.15
C LYS A 351 -26.80 19.68 12.28
N LEU A 352 -27.18 19.40 13.53
CA LEU A 352 -26.39 19.85 14.69
C LEU A 352 -24.94 19.31 14.65
N MET A 353 -24.75 18.06 14.25
CA MET A 353 -23.43 17.45 14.10
C MET A 353 -22.67 18.06 12.91
N VAL A 354 -23.31 18.19 11.74
CA VAL A 354 -22.69 18.78 10.54
C VAL A 354 -22.26 20.22 10.80
N ASP A 355 -23.14 21.05 11.38
CA ASP A 355 -22.85 22.44 11.73
C ASP A 355 -21.66 22.52 12.70
N TYR A 356 -21.64 21.66 13.73
CA TYR A 356 -20.54 21.62 14.69
C TYR A 356 -19.21 21.23 14.02
N ILE A 357 -19.19 20.21 13.15
CA ILE A 357 -17.99 19.83 12.39
C ILE A 357 -17.52 20.99 11.51
N VAL A 358 -18.42 21.60 10.73
CA VAL A 358 -18.08 22.65 9.76
C VAL A 358 -17.62 23.94 10.45
N THR A 359 -18.29 24.38 11.50
CA THR A 359 -18.00 25.66 12.18
C THR A 359 -16.71 25.63 13.00
N THR A 360 -16.29 24.46 13.46
CA THR A 360 -15.01 24.26 14.18
C THR A 360 -13.84 24.00 13.24
N ALA A 361 -14.08 23.78 11.94
CA ALA A 361 -13.04 23.45 10.98
C ALA A 361 -12.26 24.68 10.51
N ILE A 362 -10.93 24.55 10.46
CA ILE A 362 -10.06 25.55 9.80
C ILE A 362 -10.31 25.57 8.28
N ARG A 363 -10.59 24.40 7.70
CA ARG A 363 -10.95 24.21 6.30
C ARG A 363 -12.24 23.38 6.23
N PRO A 364 -13.40 24.03 6.09
CA PRO A 364 -14.68 23.37 6.21
C PRO A 364 -14.94 22.47 5.00
N GLN A 365 -15.34 21.22 5.26
CA GLN A 365 -15.68 20.23 4.24
C GLN A 365 -17.12 19.72 4.45
N PRO A 366 -18.16 20.44 3.96
CA PRO A 366 -19.55 20.12 4.25
C PRO A 366 -20.00 18.74 3.73
N VAL A 367 -19.55 18.34 2.53
CA VAL A 367 -19.87 17.01 1.95
C VAL A 367 -19.35 15.89 2.85
N LEU A 368 -18.09 15.99 3.27
CA LEU A 368 -17.44 15.02 4.14
C LEU A 368 -18.04 15.02 5.55
N ALA A 369 -18.43 16.19 6.05
CA ALA A 369 -19.10 16.34 7.34
C ALA A 369 -20.45 15.60 7.39
N ILE A 370 -21.24 15.62 6.30
CA ILE A 370 -22.49 14.86 6.19
C ILE A 370 -22.22 13.36 6.28
N GLY A 371 -21.27 12.84 5.49
CA GLY A 371 -20.90 11.41 5.53
C GLY A 371 -20.42 10.96 6.91
N ALA A 372 -19.54 11.75 7.54
CA ALA A 372 -19.04 11.48 8.88
C ALA A 372 -20.15 11.48 9.94
N ALA A 373 -21.05 12.48 9.88
CA ALA A 373 -22.18 12.59 10.80
C ALA A 373 -23.18 11.45 10.64
N LEU A 374 -23.45 10.98 9.41
CA LEU A 374 -24.30 9.81 9.15
C LEU A 374 -23.72 8.55 9.83
N CYS A 375 -22.42 8.29 9.71
CA CYS A 375 -21.78 7.16 10.40
C CYS A 375 -21.83 7.31 11.93
N ALA A 376 -21.58 8.51 12.45
CA ALA A 376 -21.62 8.78 13.89
C ALA A 376 -23.02 8.59 14.49
N LEU A 377 -24.05 9.09 13.83
CA LEU A 377 -25.42 8.89 14.29
C LEU A 377 -25.87 7.44 14.09
N GLY A 378 -25.49 6.83 12.96
CA GLY A 378 -25.82 5.46 12.62
C GLY A 378 -25.33 4.45 13.64
N VAL A 379 -24.12 4.62 14.21
CA VAL A 379 -23.63 3.70 15.26
C VAL A 379 -24.46 3.77 16.54
N LEU A 380 -24.89 4.97 16.96
CA LEU A 380 -25.72 5.14 18.17
C LEU A 380 -27.11 4.52 17.99
N MET A 381 -27.62 4.50 16.76
CA MET A 381 -28.91 3.93 16.40
C MET A 381 -28.89 2.40 16.22
N GLY A 382 -27.72 1.83 15.95
CA GLY A 382 -27.54 0.48 15.38
C GLY A 382 -28.16 -0.66 16.18
N ARG A 383 -28.28 -0.52 17.50
CA ARG A 383 -28.92 -1.50 18.39
C ARG A 383 -30.15 -0.94 19.10
N ARG A 384 -30.75 0.13 18.57
CA ARG A 384 -31.94 0.81 19.09
C ARG A 384 -33.09 0.82 18.10
N TYR A 385 -32.79 0.99 16.81
CA TYR A 385 -33.79 1.16 15.75
C TYR A 385 -33.56 0.17 14.61
N ARG A 386 -34.64 -0.10 13.87
CA ARG A 386 -34.59 -0.85 12.60
C ARG A 386 -35.65 -0.34 11.63
N THR A 387 -35.41 -0.57 10.33
CA THR A 387 -36.45 -0.39 9.30
C THR A 387 -37.52 -1.49 9.40
N PRO A 388 -38.68 -1.33 8.74
CA PRO A 388 -39.67 -2.41 8.58
C PRO A 388 -39.08 -3.65 7.89
N SER A 389 -38.17 -3.44 6.93
CA SER A 389 -37.36 -4.48 6.26
C SER A 389 -36.25 -5.09 7.13
N ASN A 390 -36.22 -4.78 8.44
CA ASN A 390 -35.27 -5.29 9.41
C ASN A 390 -33.79 -4.93 9.15
N LEU A 391 -33.50 -3.81 8.49
CA LEU A 391 -32.15 -3.26 8.38
C LEU A 391 -31.73 -2.51 9.65
N ARG A 392 -30.42 -2.34 9.84
CA ARG A 392 -29.81 -1.48 10.88
C ARG A 392 -29.11 -0.30 10.23
N SER A 393 -28.78 0.70 11.03
CA SER A 393 -28.14 1.95 10.62
C SER A 393 -26.61 1.87 10.45
N ASN A 394 -26.04 0.68 10.27
CA ASN A 394 -24.60 0.53 10.05
C ASN A 394 -24.22 1.00 8.64
N LEU A 395 -23.24 1.92 8.56
CA LEU A 395 -22.76 2.50 7.31
C LEU A 395 -21.25 2.44 7.21
N TYR A 396 -20.75 2.24 5.99
CA TYR A 396 -19.34 2.41 5.63
C TYR A 396 -19.22 3.63 4.72
N VAL A 397 -18.51 4.66 5.20
CA VAL A 397 -18.35 5.94 4.51
C VAL A 397 -16.87 6.20 4.27
N VAL A 398 -16.53 6.58 3.04
CA VAL A 398 -15.19 7.08 2.68
C VAL A 398 -15.31 8.55 2.29
N GLY A 399 -14.72 9.43 3.09
CA GLY A 399 -14.55 10.85 2.78
C GLY A 399 -13.24 11.08 2.02
N MET A 400 -13.31 11.71 0.85
CA MET A 400 -12.12 11.98 0.02
C MET A 400 -11.94 13.47 -0.22
N ALA A 401 -10.74 13.97 0.06
CA ALA A 401 -10.30 15.31 -0.31
C ALA A 401 -8.77 15.35 -0.38
N ALA A 402 -8.22 16.30 -1.14
CA ALA A 402 -6.78 16.48 -1.25
C ALA A 402 -6.07 16.68 0.11
N SER A 403 -4.75 16.43 0.10
CA SER A 403 -3.93 16.67 1.29
C SER A 403 -3.98 18.15 1.71
N GLY A 404 -4.13 18.39 3.01
CA GLY A 404 -4.32 19.73 3.56
C GLY A 404 -5.73 20.31 3.37
N GLY A 405 -6.69 19.56 2.81
CA GLY A 405 -8.08 19.98 2.57
C GLY A 405 -9.01 19.99 3.79
N GLY A 406 -8.55 19.54 4.96
CA GLY A 406 -9.35 19.50 6.19
C GLY A 406 -10.14 18.20 6.44
N LYS A 407 -9.87 17.14 5.68
CA LYS A 407 -10.58 15.84 5.75
C LYS A 407 -10.62 15.19 7.15
N ASP A 408 -9.58 15.37 7.96
CA ASP A 408 -9.45 14.70 9.25
C ASP A 408 -10.20 15.40 10.40
N HIS A 409 -10.74 16.60 10.15
CA HIS A 409 -11.38 17.42 11.18
C HIS A 409 -12.61 16.75 11.78
N ALA A 410 -13.46 16.15 10.93
CA ALA A 410 -14.68 15.48 11.37
C ALA A 410 -14.41 14.37 12.40
N ARG A 411 -13.29 13.64 12.25
CA ARG A 411 -12.90 12.58 13.19
C ARG A 411 -12.68 13.12 14.61
N ASN A 412 -12.00 14.25 14.73
CA ASN A 412 -11.71 14.86 16.02
C ASN A 412 -12.99 15.47 16.63
N ALA A 413 -13.81 16.14 15.81
CA ALA A 413 -15.10 16.67 16.25
C ALA A 413 -16.03 15.57 16.80
N ILE A 414 -16.15 14.43 16.11
CA ILE A 414 -16.97 13.29 16.57
C ILE A 414 -16.47 12.77 17.92
N LYS A 415 -15.15 12.66 18.11
CA LYS A 415 -14.57 12.21 19.39
C LYS A 415 -14.96 13.14 20.54
N GLU A 416 -14.78 14.44 20.37
CA GLU A 416 -15.15 15.44 21.39
C GLU A 416 -16.65 15.42 21.67
N ALA A 417 -17.49 15.32 20.63
CA ALA A 417 -18.94 15.26 20.79
C ALA A 417 -19.40 14.01 21.55
N PHE A 418 -18.82 12.85 21.26
CA PHE A 418 -19.14 11.59 21.93
C PHE A 418 -18.67 11.58 23.38
N LEU A 419 -17.48 12.10 23.65
CA LEU A 419 -16.94 12.26 25.00
C LEU A 419 -17.82 13.20 25.85
N ALA A 420 -18.15 14.38 25.31
CA ALA A 420 -19.03 15.35 25.98
C ALA A 420 -20.45 14.78 26.23
N ALA A 421 -20.91 13.88 25.37
CA ALA A 421 -22.19 13.18 25.53
C ALA A 421 -22.12 11.93 26.42
N GLY A 422 -20.93 11.45 26.82
CA GLY A 422 -20.76 10.22 27.59
C GLY A 422 -21.18 8.97 26.82
N VAL A 423 -20.98 8.98 25.50
CA VAL A 423 -21.26 7.86 24.57
C VAL A 423 -20.00 7.40 23.83
N ASP A 424 -18.83 7.76 24.36
CA ASP A 424 -17.50 7.41 23.83
C ASP A 424 -17.26 5.89 23.77
N ALA A 425 -18.00 5.09 24.53
CA ALA A 425 -17.97 3.63 24.43
C ALA A 425 -18.27 3.11 23.01
N TYR A 426 -19.02 3.86 22.18
CA TYR A 426 -19.29 3.52 20.78
C TYR A 426 -18.10 3.77 19.84
N LEU A 427 -17.01 4.39 20.30
CA LEU A 427 -15.82 4.63 19.50
C LEU A 427 -14.90 3.40 19.52
N GLY A 428 -14.59 2.90 18.32
CA GLY A 428 -13.56 1.89 18.11
C GLY A 428 -12.15 2.47 18.19
N GLY A 429 -11.15 1.59 18.06
CA GLY A 429 -9.74 2.00 18.00
C GLY A 429 -9.43 2.83 16.75
N ASN A 430 -8.45 3.73 16.84
CA ASN A 430 -7.98 4.56 15.72
C ASN A 430 -7.20 3.78 14.65
N ARG A 431 -6.85 2.51 14.92
CA ARG A 431 -6.18 1.60 13.99
C ARG A 431 -6.78 0.20 14.14
N LEU A 432 -7.03 -0.46 13.02
CA LEU A 432 -7.38 -1.87 12.97
C LEU A 432 -6.11 -2.68 12.73
N ALA A 433 -5.60 -3.35 13.77
CA ALA A 433 -4.35 -4.10 13.69
C ALA A 433 -4.53 -5.53 13.14
N SER A 434 -5.67 -6.17 13.40
CA SER A 434 -5.99 -7.52 12.93
C SER A 434 -7.50 -7.78 12.95
N GLY A 435 -7.95 -8.83 12.27
CA GLY A 435 -9.34 -9.29 12.33
C GLY A 435 -9.79 -9.67 13.74
N ALA A 436 -8.94 -10.39 14.48
CA ALA A 436 -9.20 -10.72 15.89
C ALA A 436 -9.38 -9.48 16.78
N GLY A 437 -8.61 -8.41 16.54
CA GLY A 437 -8.75 -7.15 17.25
C GLY A 437 -10.10 -6.46 16.95
N LEU A 438 -10.53 -6.47 15.70
CA LEU A 438 -11.85 -5.96 15.28
C LEU A 438 -12.99 -6.73 15.97
N LEU A 439 -12.94 -8.06 15.96
CA LEU A 439 -13.96 -8.91 16.57
C LEU A 439 -14.00 -8.75 18.09
N THR A 440 -12.85 -8.68 18.76
CA THR A 440 -12.76 -8.44 20.22
C THR A 440 -13.40 -7.10 20.59
N ALA A 441 -13.14 -6.04 19.81
CA ALA A 441 -13.74 -4.72 20.03
C ALA A 441 -15.27 -4.78 19.88
N LEU A 442 -15.77 -5.45 18.84
CA LEU A 442 -17.20 -5.63 18.61
C LEU A 442 -17.87 -6.57 19.62
N HIS A 443 -17.16 -7.56 20.16
CA HIS A 443 -17.70 -8.39 21.23
C HIS A 443 -17.91 -7.58 22.51
N ARG A 444 -16.97 -6.69 22.86
CA ARG A 444 -17.09 -5.77 24.01
C ARG A 444 -18.17 -4.72 23.80
N GLN A 445 -18.20 -4.10 22.61
CA GLN A 445 -19.21 -3.13 22.23
C GLN A 445 -19.73 -3.44 20.82
N PRO A 446 -20.87 -4.15 20.70
CA PRO A 446 -21.36 -4.59 19.40
C PRO A 446 -21.91 -3.50 18.49
N ALA A 447 -22.00 -2.26 18.96
CA ALA A 447 -22.24 -1.08 18.14
C ALA A 447 -21.01 -0.16 18.22
N SER A 448 -20.10 -0.29 17.27
CA SER A 448 -18.80 0.42 17.28
C SER A 448 -18.53 1.15 15.97
N LEU A 449 -18.06 2.39 16.08
CA LEU A 449 -17.61 3.24 14.98
C LEU A 449 -16.09 3.24 14.91
N PHE A 450 -15.55 2.67 13.83
CA PHE A 450 -14.12 2.73 13.53
C PHE A 450 -13.84 3.95 12.64
N GLN A 451 -12.86 4.75 13.03
CA GLN A 451 -12.47 5.95 12.28
C GLN A 451 -11.04 5.79 11.76
N ILE A 452 -10.90 5.58 10.45
CA ILE A 452 -9.61 5.22 9.82
C ILE A 452 -9.11 6.38 8.96
N ASP A 453 -7.87 6.82 9.22
CA ASP A 453 -7.16 7.74 8.32
C ASP A 453 -6.48 6.98 7.18
N GLU A 454 -6.14 7.70 6.12
CA GLU A 454 -5.29 7.20 5.04
C GLU A 454 -5.79 5.86 4.48
N PHE A 455 -7.11 5.72 4.36
CA PHE A 455 -7.74 4.44 4.04
C PHE A 455 -7.29 3.83 2.70
N GLY A 456 -6.94 4.65 1.70
CA GLY A 456 -6.33 4.18 0.46
C GLY A 456 -5.02 3.41 0.65
N HIS A 457 -4.18 3.79 1.63
CA HIS A 457 -2.96 3.04 1.97
C HIS A 457 -3.28 1.71 2.66
N PHE A 458 -4.29 1.70 3.52
CA PHE A 458 -4.82 0.46 4.08
C PHE A 458 -5.31 -0.48 2.97
N LEU A 459 -6.15 0.02 2.05
CA LEU A 459 -6.64 -0.76 0.90
C LEU A 459 -5.50 -1.29 0.02
N SER A 460 -4.48 -0.47 -0.26
CA SER A 460 -3.32 -0.89 -1.07
C SER A 460 -2.61 -2.10 -0.46
N SER A 461 -2.66 -2.24 0.86
CA SER A 461 -2.04 -3.34 1.60
C SER A 461 -2.93 -4.59 1.64
N VAL A 462 -4.20 -4.49 1.26
CA VAL A 462 -5.22 -5.53 1.48
C VAL A 462 -5.81 -6.07 0.17
N VAL A 463 -5.91 -5.24 -0.87
CA VAL A 463 -6.54 -5.60 -2.16
C VAL A 463 -5.64 -6.51 -3.02
N ASP A 464 -4.30 -6.40 -2.90
CA ASP A 464 -3.39 -7.36 -3.55
C ASP A 464 -3.33 -8.68 -2.76
N LYS A 465 -4.31 -9.56 -2.99
CA LYS A 465 -4.45 -10.85 -2.29
C LYS A 465 -3.23 -11.77 -2.38
N ARG A 466 -2.27 -11.52 -3.28
CA ARG A 466 -1.04 -12.33 -3.41
C ARG A 466 0.08 -11.86 -2.47
N ARG A 467 0.03 -10.61 -2.01
CA ARG A 467 1.07 -9.96 -1.19
C ARG A 467 0.54 -9.35 0.12
N ALA A 468 -0.78 -9.30 0.30
CA ALA A 468 -1.41 -8.76 1.50
C ALA A 468 -1.05 -9.58 2.75
N PRO A 469 -0.57 -8.96 3.84
CA PRO A 469 -0.41 -9.63 5.12
C PRO A 469 -1.74 -10.27 5.55
N LYS A 470 -1.74 -11.56 5.91
CA LYS A 470 -2.96 -12.34 6.19
C LYS A 470 -3.90 -11.67 7.19
N HIS A 471 -3.36 -11.04 8.23
CA HIS A 471 -4.14 -10.36 9.26
C HIS A 471 -4.84 -9.07 8.78
N LEU A 472 -4.34 -8.43 7.72
CA LEU A 472 -4.98 -7.27 7.09
C LEU A 472 -6.01 -7.69 6.04
N ALA A 473 -5.71 -8.74 5.26
CA ALA A 473 -6.66 -9.42 4.36
C ALA A 473 -7.94 -9.84 5.11
N GLU A 474 -7.77 -10.45 6.29
CA GLU A 474 -8.87 -10.85 7.16
C GLU A 474 -9.78 -9.67 7.55
N ILE A 475 -9.23 -8.48 7.80
CA ILE A 475 -10.05 -7.30 8.15
C ILE A 475 -11.02 -6.95 7.01
N TRP A 476 -10.57 -7.00 5.75
CA TRP A 476 -11.43 -6.65 4.61
C TRP A 476 -12.55 -7.67 4.39
N GLU A 477 -12.25 -8.96 4.56
CA GLU A 477 -13.26 -10.02 4.54
C GLU A 477 -14.28 -9.84 5.66
N LEU A 478 -13.81 -9.59 6.89
CA LEU A 478 -14.67 -9.35 8.05
C LEU A 478 -15.55 -8.11 7.89
N LEU A 479 -15.02 -6.98 7.39
CA LEU A 479 -15.82 -5.80 7.11
C LEU A 479 -16.94 -6.12 6.10
N THR A 480 -16.61 -6.88 5.05
CA THR A 480 -17.58 -7.29 4.04
C THR A 480 -18.71 -8.13 4.66
N GLU A 481 -18.38 -9.08 5.53
CA GLU A 481 -19.36 -9.92 6.23
C GLU A 481 -20.19 -9.13 7.27
N LEU A 482 -19.51 -8.36 8.12
CA LEU A 482 -20.13 -7.56 9.19
C LEU A 482 -21.10 -6.50 8.65
N SER A 483 -20.85 -5.97 7.45
CA SER A 483 -21.76 -5.02 6.79
C SER A 483 -23.17 -5.59 6.58
N THR A 484 -23.27 -6.90 6.32
CA THR A 484 -24.52 -7.62 6.04
C THR A 484 -25.10 -8.33 7.27
N SER A 485 -24.28 -8.61 8.28
CA SER A 485 -24.68 -9.38 9.47
C SER A 485 -25.41 -8.56 10.54
N ALA A 486 -25.61 -7.25 10.34
CA ALA A 486 -26.17 -6.36 11.37
C ALA A 486 -27.59 -6.72 11.84
N GLY A 487 -28.40 -7.35 10.98
CA GLY A 487 -29.73 -7.84 11.36
C GLY A 487 -29.75 -9.20 12.08
N GLY A 488 -28.64 -9.95 12.03
CA GLY A 488 -28.53 -11.35 12.44
C GLY A 488 -27.52 -11.59 13.55
N THR A 489 -26.96 -12.80 13.61
CA THR A 489 -25.86 -13.16 14.52
C THR A 489 -24.62 -13.41 13.67
N PHE A 490 -23.52 -12.75 14.00
CA PHE A 490 -22.22 -13.07 13.47
C PHE A 490 -21.61 -14.18 14.32
N PHE A 491 -21.24 -15.29 13.67
CA PHE A 491 -20.68 -16.45 14.35
C PHE A 491 -19.15 -16.38 14.31
N GLY A 492 -18.52 -16.38 15.49
CA GLY A 492 -17.07 -16.28 15.59
C GLY A 492 -16.36 -17.53 15.07
N ALA A 493 -15.06 -17.40 14.80
CA ALA A 493 -14.23 -18.54 14.39
C ALA A 493 -14.21 -19.63 15.47
N GLU A 494 -14.26 -20.89 15.02
CA GLU A 494 -14.07 -22.06 15.87
C GLU A 494 -12.58 -22.32 16.05
N TYR A 495 -12.10 -22.25 17.30
CA TYR A 495 -10.71 -22.58 17.63
C TYR A 495 -10.60 -24.02 18.14
N ALA A 496 -9.46 -24.67 17.86
CA ALA A 496 -9.19 -26.04 18.29
C ALA A 496 -9.19 -26.18 19.83
N ASP A 497 -8.75 -25.14 20.55
CA ASP A 497 -8.82 -25.07 22.00
C ASP A 497 -9.88 -24.05 22.46
N GLN A 498 -11.09 -24.55 22.64
CA GLN A 498 -12.23 -23.78 23.13
C GLN A 498 -12.11 -23.38 24.60
N LYS A 499 -11.19 -23.97 25.38
CA LYS A 499 -10.97 -23.59 26.79
C LYS A 499 -10.13 -22.31 26.90
N LEU A 500 -9.13 -22.16 26.03
CA LEU A 500 -8.27 -20.97 25.99
C LEU A 500 -8.79 -19.87 25.06
N ARG A 501 -9.46 -20.24 23.96
CA ARG A 501 -10.01 -19.31 22.97
C ARG A 501 -11.45 -19.73 22.63
N PRO A 502 -12.41 -19.46 23.52
CA PRO A 502 -13.80 -19.79 23.23
C PRO A 502 -14.29 -19.00 22.03
N ARG A 503 -15.14 -19.64 21.20
CA ARG A 503 -15.83 -18.97 20.11
C ARG A 503 -16.58 -17.72 20.61
N GLN A 504 -16.37 -16.60 19.91
CA GLN A 504 -16.99 -15.32 20.23
C GLN A 504 -18.03 -14.95 19.17
N ASP A 505 -19.29 -15.27 19.45
CA ASP A 505 -20.40 -14.79 18.63
C ASP A 505 -20.64 -13.30 18.89
N ILE A 506 -21.37 -12.64 17.98
CA ILE A 506 -21.82 -11.26 18.16
C ILE A 506 -23.26 -11.16 17.68
N ILE A 507 -24.19 -10.86 18.58
CA ILE A 507 -25.61 -10.73 18.25
C ILE A 507 -25.89 -9.31 17.76
N GLN A 508 -26.36 -9.20 16.51
CA GLN A 508 -26.70 -7.96 15.81
C GLN A 508 -25.56 -6.92 15.85
N PRO A 509 -24.39 -7.25 15.25
CA PRO A 509 -23.25 -6.35 15.20
C PRO A 509 -23.57 -5.13 14.34
N CYS A 510 -23.52 -3.94 14.93
CA CYS A 510 -23.52 -2.68 14.19
C CYS A 510 -22.08 -2.16 14.08
N CYS A 511 -21.32 -2.71 13.12
CA CYS A 511 -20.02 -2.18 12.76
C CYS A 511 -20.21 -1.00 11.79
N ALA A 512 -19.84 0.21 12.21
CA ALA A 512 -19.81 1.40 11.36
C ALA A 512 -18.36 1.79 11.06
N LEU A 513 -18.11 2.28 9.86
CA LEU A 513 -16.77 2.67 9.41
C LEU A 513 -16.84 4.08 8.81
N HIS A 514 -16.04 4.99 9.34
CA HIS A 514 -15.80 6.29 8.74
C HIS A 514 -14.31 6.37 8.38
N ALA A 515 -14.02 6.48 7.10
CA ALA A 515 -12.68 6.46 6.56
C ALA A 515 -12.38 7.78 5.84
N THR A 516 -11.17 8.30 5.98
CA THR A 516 -10.69 9.49 5.23
C THR A 516 -9.48 9.12 4.38
N THR A 517 -9.37 9.69 3.19
CA THR A 517 -8.22 9.45 2.30
C THR A 517 -8.11 10.51 1.20
N VAL A 518 -7.07 10.42 0.37
CA VAL A 518 -6.94 11.24 -0.85
C VAL A 518 -7.42 10.42 -2.05
N PRO A 519 -8.10 11.03 -3.04
CA PRO A 519 -8.64 10.28 -4.18
C PRO A 519 -7.60 9.42 -4.90
N GLU A 520 -6.38 9.94 -5.10
CA GLU A 520 -5.35 9.26 -5.87
C GLU A 520 -4.91 7.94 -5.24
N THR A 521 -4.72 7.90 -3.92
CA THR A 521 -4.30 6.68 -3.23
C THR A 521 -5.44 5.68 -3.10
N PHE A 522 -6.68 6.16 -2.95
CA PHE A 522 -7.86 5.30 -2.89
C PHE A 522 -8.10 4.57 -4.21
N TRP A 523 -8.16 5.31 -5.32
CA TRP A 523 -8.47 4.71 -6.62
C TRP A 523 -7.32 3.87 -7.15
N ALA A 524 -6.06 4.24 -6.90
CA ALA A 524 -4.91 3.43 -7.28
C ALA A 524 -4.83 2.10 -6.51
N ALA A 525 -5.46 2.01 -5.33
CA ALA A 525 -5.52 0.79 -4.54
C ALA A 525 -6.53 -0.24 -5.06
N LEU A 526 -7.47 0.18 -5.92
CA LEU A 526 -8.57 -0.65 -6.41
C LEU A 526 -8.24 -1.22 -7.79
N GLY A 527 -8.55 -2.50 -8.00
CA GLY A 527 -8.41 -3.18 -9.30
C GLY A 527 -9.78 -3.46 -9.95
N ASN A 528 -9.78 -3.97 -11.19
CA ASN A 528 -11.03 -4.26 -11.92
C ASN A 528 -11.99 -5.21 -11.15
N GLY A 529 -11.45 -6.18 -10.40
CA GLY A 529 -12.26 -7.09 -9.58
C GLY A 529 -12.97 -6.46 -8.38
N SER A 530 -12.55 -5.28 -7.92
CA SER A 530 -13.01 -4.68 -6.66
C SER A 530 -14.46 -4.15 -6.71
N LEU A 531 -14.97 -3.84 -7.90
CA LEU A 531 -16.38 -3.49 -8.08
C LEU A 531 -17.27 -4.73 -8.21
N GLY A 532 -16.78 -5.74 -8.94
CA GLY A 532 -17.54 -6.95 -9.24
C GLY A 532 -17.69 -7.91 -8.05
N ASP A 533 -16.74 -7.95 -7.13
CA ASP A 533 -16.81 -8.80 -5.93
C ASP A 533 -17.75 -8.26 -4.84
N GLY A 534 -18.31 -7.06 -5.07
CA GLY A 534 -19.26 -6.38 -4.19
C GLY A 534 -18.66 -5.82 -2.90
N SER A 535 -17.36 -5.99 -2.65
CA SER A 535 -16.71 -5.50 -1.43
C SER A 535 -16.73 -3.96 -1.38
N LEU A 536 -16.39 -3.29 -2.49
CA LEU A 536 -16.44 -1.84 -2.62
C LEU A 536 -17.87 -1.28 -2.67
N ALA A 537 -18.83 -2.04 -3.21
CA ALA A 537 -20.23 -1.63 -3.36
C ALA A 537 -20.94 -1.27 -2.03
N ARG A 538 -20.36 -1.67 -0.89
CA ARG A 538 -20.86 -1.40 0.45
C ARG A 538 -20.46 -0.02 0.99
N PHE A 539 -19.50 0.63 0.34
CA PHE A 539 -18.96 1.93 0.76
C PHE A 539 -19.69 3.08 0.07
N LEU A 540 -20.09 4.08 0.85
CA LEU A 540 -20.60 5.35 0.34
C LEU A 540 -19.44 6.34 0.20
N ILE A 541 -19.24 6.82 -1.02
CA ILE A 541 -18.12 7.69 -1.38
C ILE A 541 -18.57 9.15 -1.32
N PHE A 542 -18.05 9.89 -0.34
CA PHE A 542 -18.26 11.33 -0.18
C PHE A 542 -16.99 12.06 -0.63
N GLN A 543 -16.93 12.41 -1.90
CA GLN A 543 -15.81 13.17 -2.47
C GLN A 543 -16.08 14.67 -2.36
N SER A 544 -15.06 15.42 -1.93
CA SER A 544 -15.14 16.87 -1.87
C SER A 544 -15.30 17.46 -3.26
N ASP A 545 -16.18 18.44 -3.38
CA ASP A 545 -16.35 19.31 -4.55
C ASP A 545 -15.35 20.48 -4.54
N ASN A 546 -14.71 20.73 -3.40
CA ASN A 546 -13.66 21.73 -3.21
C ASN A 546 -12.55 21.17 -2.31
N ASP A 547 -11.53 20.62 -2.95
CA ASP A 547 -10.41 19.97 -2.27
C ASP A 547 -9.66 20.87 -1.29
N ILE A 548 -9.60 22.19 -1.55
CA ILE A 548 -8.87 23.16 -0.72
C ILE A 548 -9.78 24.35 -0.44
N PRO A 549 -10.76 24.21 0.48
CA PRO A 549 -11.70 25.28 0.79
C PRO A 549 -10.99 26.41 1.52
N ASP A 550 -11.55 27.62 1.42
CA ASP A 550 -10.99 28.80 2.04
C ASP A 550 -10.78 28.61 3.54
N ARG A 551 -9.64 29.12 4.01
CA ARG A 551 -9.27 29.01 5.42
C ARG A 551 -10.16 29.93 6.26
N VAL A 552 -10.87 29.36 7.21
CA VAL A 552 -11.58 30.11 8.26
C VAL A 552 -10.55 30.65 9.26
N LYS A 553 -10.51 31.98 9.43
CA LYS A 553 -9.52 32.65 10.29
C LYS A 553 -9.74 32.40 11.78
N HIS A 554 -11.01 32.34 12.19
CA HIS A 554 -11.43 32.20 13.59
C HIS A 554 -12.51 31.11 13.68
N PRO A 555 -12.14 29.82 13.56
CA PRO A 555 -13.10 28.74 13.74
C PRO A 555 -13.60 28.70 15.19
N ALA A 556 -14.80 28.13 15.39
CA ALA A 556 -15.31 27.86 16.72
C ALA A 556 -14.39 26.86 17.45
N ALA A 557 -14.36 26.93 18.79
CA ALA A 557 -13.51 26.06 19.59
C ALA A 557 -14.04 24.62 19.61
N LEU A 558 -13.17 23.65 19.33
CA LEU A 558 -13.53 22.23 19.22
C LEU A 558 -13.98 21.63 20.57
N ASP A 559 -13.44 22.10 21.68
CA ASP A 559 -13.82 21.64 23.03
C ASP A 559 -15.21 22.16 23.47
N LYS A 560 -15.79 23.12 22.74
CA LYS A 560 -17.10 23.71 23.04
C LYS A 560 -18.22 23.03 22.26
N VAL A 561 -18.50 21.78 22.60
CA VAL A 561 -19.59 21.01 21.99
C VAL A 561 -20.96 21.65 22.32
N PRO A 562 -21.82 21.93 21.31
CA PRO A 562 -23.13 22.53 21.56
C PRO A 562 -24.02 21.69 22.49
N PRO A 563 -24.66 22.28 23.52
CA PRO A 563 -25.51 21.53 24.46
C PRO A 563 -26.69 20.80 23.79
N GLN A 564 -27.24 21.38 22.71
CA GLN A 564 -28.30 20.76 21.93
C GLN A 564 -27.82 19.49 21.22
N LEU A 565 -26.59 19.47 20.70
CA LEU A 565 -25.99 18.29 20.10
C LEU A 565 -25.78 17.21 21.17
N ILE A 566 -25.22 17.56 22.33
CA ILE A 566 -25.06 16.63 23.46
C ILE A 566 -26.40 15.98 23.84
N LYS A 567 -27.46 16.78 23.97
CA LYS A 567 -28.81 16.29 24.28
C LYS A 567 -29.33 15.35 23.20
N ALA A 568 -29.15 15.70 21.92
CA ALA A 568 -29.60 14.88 20.79
C ALA A 568 -28.87 13.53 20.73
N LEU A 569 -27.54 13.50 20.91
CA LEU A 569 -26.75 12.27 20.94
C LEU A 569 -27.20 11.33 22.07
N LYS A 570 -27.43 11.87 23.27
CA LYS A 570 -27.97 11.13 24.41
C LYS A 570 -29.36 10.56 24.13
N ALA A 571 -30.25 11.35 23.51
CA ALA A 571 -31.60 10.91 23.17
C ALA A 571 -31.59 9.76 22.13
N ILE A 572 -30.75 9.85 21.11
CA ILE A 572 -30.58 8.79 20.11
C ILE A 572 -30.06 7.50 20.75
N ALA A 573 -29.00 7.60 21.56
CA ALA A 573 -28.39 6.46 22.24
C ALA A 573 -29.33 5.80 23.27
N ALA A 574 -30.22 6.58 23.88
CA ALA A 574 -31.24 6.09 24.81
C ALA A 574 -32.32 5.25 24.10
N GLY A 575 -32.70 5.61 22.86
CA GLY A 575 -33.76 4.91 22.12
C GLY A 575 -35.16 5.43 22.46
N VAL A 576 -36.18 4.82 21.84
CA VAL A 576 -37.59 5.06 22.17
C VAL A 576 -37.90 4.56 23.60
N PRO A 577 -38.57 5.36 24.45
CA PRO A 577 -38.98 4.93 25.79
C PRO A 577 -39.74 3.60 25.77
N GLY A 578 -39.43 2.69 26.70
CA GLY A 578 -40.05 1.36 26.77
C GLY A 578 -39.46 0.32 25.81
N HIS A 579 -38.61 0.71 24.86
CA HIS A 579 -37.85 -0.20 24.00
C HIS A 579 -36.38 -0.36 24.44
N ALA A 580 -35.99 0.30 25.55
CA ALA A 580 -34.63 0.36 26.05
C ALA A 580 -34.46 -0.39 27.39
N SER A 581 -34.48 -1.72 27.35
CA SER A 581 -33.86 -2.55 28.39
C SER A 581 -33.62 -3.95 27.84
N GLY A 582 -32.35 -4.29 27.64
CA GLY A 582 -31.97 -5.70 27.65
C GLY A 582 -32.36 -6.26 29.01
N ASN A 583 -33.09 -7.38 29.05
CA ASN A 583 -33.57 -7.99 30.28
C ASN A 583 -32.44 -8.06 31.32
N ILE A 584 -32.63 -7.40 32.47
CA ILE A 584 -31.69 -7.43 33.61
C ILE A 584 -31.44 -8.88 34.06
N ALA A 585 -32.38 -9.79 33.80
CA ALA A 585 -32.25 -11.23 34.04
C ALA A 585 -31.18 -11.94 33.18
N ALA A 586 -30.85 -11.42 31.98
CA ALA A 586 -29.85 -12.02 31.08
C ALA A 586 -28.41 -11.61 31.42
N ALA A 587 -28.22 -10.46 32.11
CA ALA A 587 -26.89 -10.04 32.59
C ALA A 587 -26.31 -10.99 33.65
N ALA A 588 -27.15 -11.78 34.32
CA ALA A 588 -26.75 -12.72 35.36
C ALA A 588 -26.21 -14.07 34.83
N THR A 589 -26.36 -14.37 33.53
CA THR A 589 -26.01 -15.69 32.94
C THR A 589 -24.88 -15.64 31.91
N GLY A 590 -24.20 -14.51 31.73
CA GLY A 590 -23.07 -14.39 30.79
C GLY A 590 -23.45 -14.57 29.31
N SER A 591 -24.73 -14.63 28.97
CA SER A 591 -25.22 -14.72 27.60
C SER A 591 -25.32 -13.32 26.98
N MET A 592 -24.83 -13.14 25.76
CA MET A 592 -24.99 -11.88 25.04
C MET A 592 -26.48 -11.55 24.87
N ILE A 593 -26.85 -10.34 25.29
CA ILE A 593 -28.25 -9.92 25.30
C ILE A 593 -28.67 -9.51 23.88
N LYS A 594 -29.65 -10.23 23.31
CA LYS A 594 -30.34 -9.80 22.07
C LYS A 594 -31.06 -8.47 22.35
N PRO A 595 -30.82 -7.41 21.55
CA PRO A 595 -31.42 -6.12 21.83
C PRO A 595 -32.90 -6.10 21.43
N THR A 596 -33.73 -5.41 22.21
CA THR A 596 -35.08 -5.04 21.81
C THR A 596 -35.00 -3.77 20.95
N LEU A 597 -35.49 -3.84 19.72
CA LEU A 597 -35.38 -2.75 18.75
C LEU A 597 -36.75 -2.13 18.49
N TYR A 598 -36.77 -0.82 18.31
CA TYR A 598 -37.94 -0.13 17.80
C TYR A 598 -37.97 -0.23 16.26
N THR A 599 -39.04 -0.77 15.70
CA THR A 599 -39.27 -0.72 14.25
C THR A 599 -39.81 0.67 13.90
N VAL A 600 -39.04 1.44 13.13
CA VAL A 600 -39.47 2.76 12.66
C VAL A 600 -40.45 2.58 11.51
N PRO A 601 -41.71 3.02 11.62
CA PRO A 601 -42.69 2.90 10.53
C PRO A 601 -42.33 3.82 9.37
N MET A 602 -42.84 3.49 8.18
CA MET A 602 -42.79 4.32 6.98
C MET A 602 -44.18 4.90 6.72
N THR A 603 -44.25 6.10 6.16
CA THR A 603 -45.49 6.65 5.60
C THR A 603 -45.78 5.99 4.24
N LEU A 604 -47.05 5.96 3.82
CA LEU A 604 -47.46 5.28 2.57
C LEU A 604 -46.77 5.84 1.32
N ASP A 605 -46.53 7.15 1.29
CA ASP A 605 -45.80 7.83 0.22
C ASP A 605 -44.30 7.49 0.21
N ALA A 606 -43.69 7.28 1.38
CA ALA A 606 -42.32 6.78 1.49
C ALA A 606 -42.22 5.32 1.01
N GLU A 607 -43.19 4.47 1.37
CA GLU A 607 -43.26 3.09 0.89
C GLU A 607 -43.37 3.03 -0.64
N ALA A 608 -44.27 3.83 -1.23
CA ALA A 608 -44.41 3.93 -2.69
C ALA A 608 -43.11 4.36 -3.38
N LEU A 609 -42.38 5.33 -2.82
CA LEU A 609 -41.07 5.74 -3.34
C LEU A 609 -40.04 4.61 -3.27
N PHE A 610 -40.02 3.83 -2.18
CA PHE A 610 -39.11 2.68 -2.06
C PHE A 610 -39.45 1.54 -3.02
N ASP A 611 -40.73 1.33 -3.33
CA ASP A 611 -41.18 0.36 -4.35
C ASP A 611 -40.75 0.79 -5.75
N ASP A 612 -40.93 2.08 -6.09
CA ASP A 612 -40.47 2.65 -7.37
C ASP A 612 -38.94 2.56 -7.51
N LEU A 613 -38.22 2.81 -6.41
CA LEU A 613 -36.76 2.69 -6.37
C LEU A 613 -36.29 1.25 -6.60
N ASP A 614 -36.95 0.25 -6.00
CA ASP A 614 -36.62 -1.16 -6.20
C ASP A 614 -36.83 -1.59 -7.66
N ALA A 615 -37.92 -1.14 -8.28
CA ALA A 615 -38.20 -1.38 -9.70
C ALA A 615 -37.16 -0.72 -10.62
N ASP A 616 -36.75 0.53 -10.34
CA ASP A 616 -35.70 1.22 -11.09
C ASP A 616 -34.34 0.53 -10.97
N ILE A 617 -33.91 0.20 -9.74
CA ILE A 617 -32.63 -0.47 -9.50
C ILE A 617 -32.61 -1.83 -10.19
N THR A 618 -33.68 -2.61 -10.08
CA THR A 618 -33.79 -3.92 -10.75
C THR A 618 -33.63 -3.77 -12.27
N ARG A 619 -34.22 -2.74 -12.88
CA ARG A 619 -34.06 -2.43 -14.31
C ARG A 619 -32.61 -2.06 -14.63
N ARG A 620 -32.00 -1.14 -13.88
CA ARG A 620 -30.61 -0.70 -14.08
C ARG A 620 -29.61 -1.86 -13.91
N GLN A 621 -29.84 -2.74 -12.94
CA GLN A 621 -29.02 -3.94 -12.74
C GLN A 621 -29.09 -4.91 -13.91
N ARG A 622 -30.28 -5.15 -14.47
CA ARG A 622 -30.46 -6.01 -15.66
C ARG A 622 -29.73 -5.43 -16.88
N GLN A 623 -29.77 -4.11 -17.06
CA GLN A 623 -29.01 -3.42 -18.11
C GLN A 623 -27.50 -3.50 -17.88
N ALA A 624 -27.07 -3.49 -16.62
CA ALA A 624 -25.68 -3.53 -16.20
C ALA A 624 -25.12 -4.96 -16.00
N ALA A 625 -25.85 -6.02 -16.38
CA ALA A 625 -25.55 -7.42 -16.03
C ALA A 625 -24.16 -7.91 -16.51
N HIS A 626 -23.59 -7.26 -17.52
CA HIS A 626 -22.26 -7.58 -18.07
C HIS A 626 -21.17 -6.58 -17.62
N SER A 627 -21.46 -5.72 -16.64
CA SER A 627 -20.54 -4.71 -16.10
C SER A 627 -20.35 -4.90 -14.59
N GLY A 628 -19.22 -4.39 -14.06
CA GLY A 628 -18.99 -4.34 -12.60
C GLY A 628 -20.00 -3.45 -11.84
N HIS A 629 -20.80 -2.64 -12.55
CA HIS A 629 -21.74 -1.69 -11.95
C HIS A 629 -22.95 -2.35 -11.27
N GLY A 630 -23.33 -3.56 -11.70
CA GLY A 630 -24.50 -4.26 -11.14
C GLY A 630 -24.41 -4.51 -9.62
N ALA A 631 -23.19 -4.75 -9.12
CA ALA A 631 -22.94 -4.96 -7.69
C ALA A 631 -23.13 -3.68 -6.86
N VAL A 632 -22.72 -2.52 -7.39
CA VAL A 632 -22.95 -1.21 -6.76
C VAL A 632 -24.44 -0.88 -6.71
N LEU A 633 -25.13 -1.06 -7.84
CA LEU A 633 -26.57 -0.83 -7.93
C LEU A 633 -27.36 -1.69 -6.94
N ALA A 634 -26.90 -2.93 -6.66
CA ALA A 634 -27.53 -3.84 -5.70
C ALA A 634 -27.64 -3.29 -4.26
N ARG A 635 -26.82 -2.29 -3.92
CA ARG A 635 -26.75 -1.72 -2.57
C ARG A 635 -27.47 -0.38 -2.45
N VAL A 636 -27.94 0.19 -3.55
CA VAL A 636 -28.59 1.51 -3.56
C VAL A 636 -29.83 1.51 -2.68
N TRP A 637 -30.73 0.53 -2.84
CA TRP A 637 -31.95 0.44 -2.04
C TRP A 637 -31.64 0.29 -0.54
N GLU A 638 -30.74 -0.64 -0.20
CA GLU A 638 -30.33 -0.91 1.18
C GLU A 638 -29.74 0.34 1.85
N ASN A 639 -28.80 1.01 1.19
CA ASN A 639 -28.17 2.23 1.72
C ASN A 639 -29.17 3.38 1.84
N THR A 640 -30.10 3.50 0.90
CA THR A 640 -31.16 4.53 0.94
C THR A 640 -32.06 4.32 2.15
N ALA A 641 -32.52 3.08 2.38
CA ALA A 641 -33.35 2.76 3.54
C ALA A 641 -32.61 3.00 4.88
N LYS A 642 -31.30 2.70 4.95
CA LYS A 642 -30.46 2.99 6.13
C LYS A 642 -30.29 4.49 6.38
N ILE A 643 -30.03 5.28 5.35
CA ILE A 643 -29.89 6.74 5.48
C ILE A 643 -31.23 7.39 5.82
N ALA A 644 -32.34 6.95 5.23
CA ALA A 644 -33.68 7.42 5.56
C ALA A 644 -34.03 7.13 7.02
N LEU A 645 -33.66 5.94 7.54
CA LEU A 645 -33.77 5.60 8.96
C LEU A 645 -32.96 6.58 9.83
N ILE A 646 -31.69 6.80 9.50
CA ILE A 646 -30.83 7.71 10.27
C ILE A 646 -31.41 9.13 10.27
N ARG A 647 -31.94 9.58 9.13
CA ARG A 647 -32.56 10.89 8.99
C ARG A 647 -33.83 11.02 9.83
N ALA A 648 -34.71 10.02 9.79
CA ALA A 648 -35.94 10.01 10.59
C ALA A 648 -35.66 10.05 12.10
N VAL A 649 -34.72 9.24 12.58
CA VAL A 649 -34.33 9.19 14.00
C VAL A 649 -33.56 10.44 14.42
N SER A 650 -32.79 11.03 13.50
CA SER A 650 -32.14 12.33 13.72
C SER A 650 -33.15 13.45 13.97
N ALA A 651 -34.26 13.45 13.23
CA ALA A 651 -35.32 14.45 13.37
C ALA A 651 -36.12 14.29 14.67
N ASP A 652 -36.54 13.06 15.00
CA ASP A 652 -37.20 12.74 16.28
C ASP A 652 -36.79 11.33 16.77
N PRO A 653 -35.85 11.23 17.72
CA PRO A 653 -35.41 9.94 18.23
C PRO A 653 -36.46 9.26 19.13
N GLN A 654 -37.43 9.99 19.67
CA GLN A 654 -38.41 9.41 20.59
C GLN A 654 -39.63 8.85 19.85
N ARG A 655 -39.99 9.44 18.70
CA ARG A 655 -41.13 9.02 17.87
C ARG A 655 -40.79 9.06 16.37
N PRO A 656 -39.75 8.34 15.92
CA PRO A 656 -39.32 8.42 14.54
C PRO A 656 -40.36 7.81 13.59
N VAL A 657 -40.52 8.44 12.43
CA VAL A 657 -41.26 7.94 11.27
C VAL A 657 -40.46 8.28 10.02
N ILE A 658 -40.25 7.30 9.13
CA ILE A 658 -39.63 7.55 7.83
C ILE A 658 -40.71 8.16 6.92
N SER A 659 -40.60 9.47 6.67
CA SER A 659 -41.49 10.22 5.79
C SER A 659 -40.97 10.23 4.36
N LEU A 660 -41.80 10.68 3.41
CA LEU A 660 -41.37 10.91 2.02
C LEU A 660 -40.14 11.83 1.94
N ALA A 661 -40.10 12.91 2.72
CA ALA A 661 -38.97 13.83 2.74
C ALA A 661 -37.66 13.16 3.22
N HIS A 662 -37.76 12.23 4.18
CA HIS A 662 -36.59 11.47 4.63
C HIS A 662 -36.10 10.50 3.56
N ALA A 663 -37.02 9.82 2.86
CA ALA A 663 -36.71 8.86 1.81
C ALA A 663 -36.15 9.53 0.54
N ASP A 664 -36.76 10.64 0.12
CA ASP A 664 -36.34 11.45 -1.03
C ASP A 664 -34.93 12.02 -0.83
N TRP A 665 -34.67 12.65 0.33
CA TRP A 665 -33.32 13.12 0.66
C TRP A 665 -32.29 11.99 0.70
N ALA A 666 -32.65 10.83 1.23
CA ALA A 666 -31.77 9.66 1.22
C ALA A 666 -31.45 9.19 -0.20
N CYS A 667 -32.42 9.22 -1.13
CA CYS A 667 -32.20 8.90 -2.54
C CYS A 667 -31.20 9.87 -3.17
N ILE A 668 -31.35 11.18 -2.91
CA ILE A 668 -30.43 12.21 -3.40
C ILE A 668 -28.99 11.94 -2.96
N VAL A 669 -28.80 11.62 -1.68
CA VAL A 669 -27.46 11.35 -1.11
C VAL A 669 -26.87 10.07 -1.71
N VAL A 670 -27.63 8.98 -1.75
CA VAL A 670 -27.12 7.69 -2.23
C VAL A 670 -26.87 7.72 -3.73
N GLU A 671 -27.76 8.30 -4.54
CA GLU A 671 -27.55 8.41 -5.99
C GLU A 671 -26.34 9.30 -6.30
N HIS A 672 -26.11 10.37 -5.52
CA HIS A 672 -24.88 11.15 -5.65
C HIS A 672 -23.63 10.29 -5.36
N CYS A 673 -23.58 9.57 -4.24
CA CYS A 673 -22.46 8.70 -3.88
C CYS A 673 -22.23 7.58 -4.91
N THR A 674 -23.31 6.95 -5.39
CA THR A 674 -23.27 5.89 -6.41
C THR A 674 -22.77 6.44 -7.72
N ARG A 675 -23.29 7.58 -8.20
CA ARG A 675 -22.82 8.22 -9.43
C ARG A 675 -21.35 8.61 -9.34
N THR A 676 -20.92 9.20 -8.22
CA THR A 676 -19.50 9.53 -7.99
C THR A 676 -18.63 8.28 -8.05
N LEU A 677 -19.03 7.20 -7.37
CA LEU A 677 -18.29 5.93 -7.40
C LEU A 677 -18.17 5.37 -8.82
N LEU A 678 -19.26 5.31 -9.58
CA LEU A 678 -19.26 4.76 -10.94
C LEU A 678 -18.37 5.58 -11.88
N ILE A 679 -18.52 6.91 -11.87
CA ILE A 679 -17.74 7.83 -12.71
C ILE A 679 -16.25 7.74 -12.38
N GLU A 680 -15.90 7.82 -11.09
CA GLU A 680 -14.50 7.83 -10.68
C GLU A 680 -13.84 6.45 -10.84
N ALA A 681 -14.60 5.37 -10.68
CA ALA A 681 -14.16 4.03 -11.02
C ALA A 681 -13.81 3.90 -12.50
N GLU A 682 -14.71 4.30 -13.40
CA GLU A 682 -14.45 4.27 -14.85
C GLU A 682 -13.19 5.06 -15.20
N ARG A 683 -13.00 6.23 -14.57
CA ARG A 683 -11.83 7.09 -14.78
C ARG A 683 -10.52 6.52 -14.26
N HIS A 684 -10.51 5.76 -13.16
CA HIS A 684 -9.29 5.44 -12.44
C HIS A 684 -8.96 3.95 -12.35
N ILE A 685 -9.96 3.08 -12.23
CA ILE A 685 -9.76 1.64 -12.11
C ILE A 685 -9.39 1.10 -13.49
N ALA A 686 -8.20 0.51 -13.60
CA ALA A 686 -7.68 0.00 -14.86
C ALA A 686 -7.60 -1.53 -14.88
N ASP A 687 -7.75 -2.10 -16.07
CA ASP A 687 -7.68 -3.56 -16.29
C ASP A 687 -6.24 -4.09 -16.24
N ASN A 688 -5.30 -3.28 -16.70
CA ASN A 688 -3.88 -3.61 -16.79
C ASN A 688 -3.02 -2.33 -16.81
N GLU A 689 -1.69 -2.48 -16.80
CA GLU A 689 -0.77 -1.34 -16.78
C GLU A 689 -0.94 -0.41 -18.00
N ALA A 690 -1.22 -0.97 -19.19
CA ALA A 690 -1.41 -0.17 -20.40
C ALA A 690 -2.68 0.69 -20.30
N ASP A 691 -3.80 0.09 -19.86
CA ASP A 691 -5.04 0.82 -19.59
C ASP A 691 -4.86 1.90 -18.51
N ALA A 692 -4.09 1.61 -17.45
CA ALA A 692 -3.78 2.59 -16.40
C ALA A 692 -3.04 3.81 -16.96
N LEU A 693 -2.09 3.58 -17.88
CA LEU A 693 -1.36 4.65 -18.57
C LEU A 693 -2.28 5.42 -19.53
N HIS A 694 -3.15 4.73 -20.27
CA HIS A 694 -4.13 5.34 -21.19
C HIS A 694 -5.07 6.28 -20.43
N LYS A 695 -5.74 5.78 -19.38
CA LYS A 695 -6.63 6.58 -18.54
C LYS A 695 -5.91 7.77 -17.90
N LYS A 696 -4.65 7.60 -17.46
CA LYS A 696 -3.85 8.71 -16.91
C LYS A 696 -3.57 9.81 -17.94
N VAL A 697 -3.29 9.45 -19.20
CA VAL A 697 -3.09 10.43 -20.29
C VAL A 697 -4.39 11.15 -20.62
N VAL A 698 -5.50 10.43 -20.70
CA VAL A 698 -6.83 10.99 -20.93
C VAL A 698 -7.16 12.04 -19.86
N ARG A 699 -6.99 11.72 -18.57
CA ARG A 699 -7.20 12.67 -17.46
C ARG A 699 -6.32 13.92 -17.56
N ILE A 700 -5.06 13.78 -17.98
CA ILE A 700 -4.15 14.92 -18.19
C ILE A 700 -4.68 15.87 -19.27
N ILE A 701 -5.25 15.32 -20.35
CA ILE A 701 -5.82 16.08 -21.47
C ILE A 701 -7.17 16.70 -21.07
N GLU A 702 -8.02 15.95 -20.36
CA GLU A 702 -9.30 16.45 -19.83
C GLU A 702 -9.11 17.62 -18.87
N ALA A 703 -8.09 17.57 -18.00
CA ALA A 703 -7.77 18.65 -17.07
C ALA A 703 -7.37 19.97 -17.77
N ALA A 704 -7.04 19.94 -19.06
CA ALA A 704 -6.77 21.14 -19.85
C ALA A 704 -8.04 21.77 -20.45
N GLY A 705 -9.19 21.10 -20.31
CA GLY A 705 -10.48 21.55 -20.82
C GLY A 705 -10.51 21.70 -22.34
N ASP A 706 -11.42 22.55 -22.83
CA ASP A 706 -11.70 22.73 -24.26
C ASP A 706 -10.52 23.29 -25.06
N ASN A 707 -9.57 23.91 -24.37
CA ASN A 707 -8.34 24.43 -24.98
C ASN A 707 -7.41 23.29 -25.41
N GLY A 708 -7.47 22.13 -24.74
CA GLY A 708 -6.58 21.01 -24.93
C GLY A 708 -5.13 21.30 -24.50
N LEU A 709 -4.24 20.38 -24.82
CA LEU A 709 -2.79 20.53 -24.56
C LEU A 709 -2.03 20.58 -25.88
N THR A 710 -1.06 21.47 -25.98
CA THR A 710 -0.10 21.38 -27.07
C THR A 710 0.74 20.12 -26.96
N ARG A 711 1.35 19.72 -28.09
CA ARG A 711 2.34 18.64 -28.09
C ARG A 711 3.42 18.82 -27.01
N SER A 712 3.98 20.01 -26.86
CA SER A 712 5.04 20.26 -25.87
C SER A 712 4.53 20.17 -24.42
N GLU A 713 3.36 20.75 -24.12
CA GLU A 713 2.76 20.68 -22.77
C GLU A 713 2.36 19.26 -22.40
N LEU A 714 1.76 18.52 -23.34
CA LEU A 714 1.41 17.12 -23.16
C LEU A 714 2.67 16.29 -22.92
N TYR A 715 3.71 16.46 -23.74
CA TYR A 715 4.99 15.75 -23.59
C TYR A 715 5.62 15.97 -22.20
N HIS A 716 5.59 17.21 -21.71
CA HIS A 716 6.10 17.53 -20.38
C HIS A 716 5.28 16.86 -19.27
N LYS A 717 3.94 16.89 -19.39
CA LYS A 717 3.02 16.28 -18.42
C LYS A 717 3.03 14.74 -18.47
N THR A 718 3.47 14.14 -19.57
CA THR A 718 3.53 12.69 -19.77
C THR A 718 4.96 12.13 -19.85
N HIS A 719 5.93 12.75 -19.16
CA HIS A 719 7.32 12.27 -19.18
C HIS A 719 7.44 10.80 -18.71
N PHE A 720 6.57 10.38 -17.78
CA PHE A 720 6.52 9.04 -17.20
C PHE A 720 6.23 7.92 -18.22
N LEU A 721 5.76 8.25 -19.42
CA LEU A 721 5.55 7.27 -20.49
C LEU A 721 6.85 6.81 -21.16
N GLY A 722 7.94 7.58 -21.05
CA GLY A 722 9.20 7.30 -21.75
C GLY A 722 8.96 7.05 -23.24
N ASP A 723 9.51 5.95 -23.74
CA ASP A 723 9.44 5.55 -25.15
C ASP A 723 8.06 5.03 -25.57
N ARG A 724 7.23 4.61 -24.61
CA ARG A 724 5.85 4.13 -24.86
C ARG A 724 4.90 5.26 -25.27
N ARG A 725 5.32 6.53 -25.18
CA ARG A 725 4.47 7.71 -25.41
C ARG A 725 3.76 7.72 -26.75
N ASN A 726 4.50 7.51 -27.85
CA ASN A 726 3.92 7.57 -29.19
C ASN A 726 2.91 6.43 -29.42
N ALA A 727 3.20 5.24 -28.87
CA ALA A 727 2.29 4.10 -28.93
C ALA A 727 1.00 4.39 -28.14
N VAL A 728 1.10 4.93 -26.94
CA VAL A 728 -0.07 5.31 -26.11
C VAL A 728 -0.89 6.41 -26.80
N PHE A 729 -0.26 7.46 -27.33
CA PHE A 729 -1.00 8.52 -28.03
C PHE A 729 -1.64 8.01 -29.33
N GLY A 730 -0.94 7.17 -30.08
CA GLY A 730 -1.49 6.54 -31.28
C GLY A 730 -2.72 5.68 -30.96
N ALA A 731 -2.61 4.82 -29.94
CA ALA A 731 -3.72 3.98 -29.49
C ALA A 731 -4.93 4.80 -29.02
N LEU A 732 -4.71 5.89 -28.27
CA LEU A 732 -5.80 6.78 -27.83
C LEU A 732 -6.45 7.56 -28.98
N ILE A 733 -5.70 7.91 -30.02
CA ILE A 733 -6.27 8.55 -31.23
C ILE A 733 -7.07 7.52 -32.05
N GLU A 734 -6.53 6.31 -32.21
CA GLU A 734 -7.18 5.22 -32.93
C GLU A 734 -8.46 4.74 -32.24
N ALA A 735 -8.45 4.69 -30.90
CA ALA A 735 -9.63 4.41 -30.09
C ALA A 735 -10.64 5.56 -30.03
N GLU A 736 -10.38 6.66 -30.75
CA GLU A 736 -11.20 7.86 -30.77
C GLU A 736 -11.41 8.51 -29.40
N GLU A 737 -10.48 8.28 -28.49
CA GLU A 737 -10.50 8.81 -27.13
C GLU A 737 -9.92 10.24 -27.08
N ILE A 738 -8.93 10.52 -27.91
CA ILE A 738 -8.37 11.88 -28.05
C ILE A 738 -8.27 12.25 -29.52
N GLU A 739 -8.49 13.52 -29.82
CA GLU A 739 -8.28 14.06 -31.16
C GLU A 739 -6.99 14.88 -31.23
N MET A 740 -6.32 14.79 -32.37
CA MET A 740 -5.16 15.61 -32.70
C MET A 740 -5.55 16.61 -33.79
N SER A 741 -5.50 17.90 -33.49
CA SER A 741 -5.73 18.97 -34.46
C SER A 741 -4.45 19.77 -34.70
N ILE A 742 -4.24 20.20 -35.95
CA ILE A 742 -3.12 21.08 -36.32
C ILE A 742 -3.70 22.46 -36.58
N THR A 743 -3.32 23.43 -35.76
CA THR A 743 -3.70 24.83 -35.95
C THR A 743 -2.55 25.59 -36.62
N THR A 744 -2.81 26.17 -37.78
CA THR A 744 -1.84 26.99 -38.51
C THR A 744 -1.66 28.34 -37.82
N THR A 745 -0.45 28.65 -37.35
CA THR A 745 -0.13 29.98 -36.79
C THR A 745 0.76 30.77 -37.75
N ARG A 746 0.92 32.08 -37.53
CA ARG A 746 1.75 32.98 -38.37
C ARG A 746 3.23 32.56 -38.49
N THR A 747 3.73 31.68 -37.63
CA THR A 747 5.14 31.27 -37.59
C THR A 747 5.34 29.77 -37.80
N LYS A 748 4.71 28.89 -37.01
CA LYS A 748 4.81 27.42 -37.14
C LYS A 748 3.47 26.72 -36.86
N PRO A 749 3.16 25.61 -37.54
CA PRO A 749 1.97 24.81 -37.22
C PRO A 749 2.05 24.28 -35.77
N ARG A 750 0.95 24.41 -35.03
CA ARG A 750 0.84 24.00 -33.62
C ARG A 750 -0.10 22.81 -33.51
N THR A 751 0.41 21.68 -33.05
CA THR A 751 -0.40 20.49 -32.77
C THR A 751 -1.01 20.58 -31.37
N VAL A 752 -2.32 20.37 -31.28
CA VAL A 752 -3.10 20.39 -30.05
C VAL A 752 -3.86 19.07 -29.91
N TYR A 753 -3.81 18.48 -28.72
CA TYR A 753 -4.53 17.27 -28.35
C TYR A 753 -5.70 17.63 -27.44
N ARG A 754 -6.88 17.09 -27.73
CA ARG A 754 -8.12 17.31 -26.95
C ARG A 754 -8.82 15.99 -26.70
N ARG A 755 -9.65 15.93 -25.64
CA ARG A 755 -10.59 14.82 -25.47
C ARG A 755 -11.58 14.87 -26.63
N LYS A 756 -11.71 13.78 -27.38
CA LYS A 756 -12.75 13.68 -28.41
C LYS A 756 -14.08 13.53 -27.67
N ARG A 757 -15.04 14.38 -27.99
CA ARG A 757 -16.34 14.41 -27.31
C ARG A 757 -17.33 13.49 -27.99
#